data_AF-A0A6D2KNJ5-F1
#
_entry.id   AF-A0A6D2KNJ5-F1
#
_cell.length_a   1.000
_cell.length_b   1.000
_cell.length_c   1.000
_cell.angle_alpha   90.00
_cell.angle_beta   90.00
_cell.angle_gamma   90.00
#
_symmetry.space_group_name_H-M   'P 1'
#
loop_
_entity.id
_entity.type
_entity.pdbx_description
1 polymer ?
#
loop_
_entity_poly.entity_id
_entity_poly.type
_entity_poly.pdbx_seq_one_letter_code
_entity_poly.pdbx_strand_id
1 'polypeptide(L)'
;MSVWNYVVTAHKPTCVSHSCVGNFTSPQELNLIIAKCTRIEIHLLTPQGLQTILDVPLYGRIATLELFRPHGETQDLLFIATEKYKFCVLQWDSESSELITRAMGDVSDSICRPTDNGQIGIIDPDCRLIGLHLYDGLFKVIPFDNKGQLKEAFNLRLEELQVLDIKFLYGCTKPTIAVLYQDNKDARHLKTYEISLKDKQDVVEGPWSQNNLDYGADLLIPVPSPLCGVLIIGEETIVYCSANAFKAIPIRPSITKAYGRVDVDGSRYLLGDHAGLMHLLVITHEKEKVTGLKMELLGETSIASTISYLDNAVVYVGSSYGDSQLIKLNMQPDAKGSYVEILEKYVNLGPIVDFCVVDLERQGQGQVVTCSGAHKDGSLRIVRNGIGINEQASVELQGIKGMWSLKSSVDEAFDTFLVVSFISETRILAMNIEDELEETEIEGFLSQVQTLFCHDAVHNQLVQVTSNSVRLVSSTTRELRNKWEAPAGFTVNVATANASQVLLATGGGHLVYLEIGDGTLTEVKHELLEYEVSCLDINPIGDNPNYSQLAAVGMWTDLSVRIFVLPELKLITKEHLGGEIIPRSVLLCAFEGISYLLCALGDGHLLNFQLDTSSGELRDRKKVSLGTQPTTLRTFSSKSATHVFAASDRPAVIYSKNKKLIYSNVNLKEVSHMCPFNSAAFPDSLAIAREGELTIGTIDEIQKLHIRTIPVGEHVRRICHQEQTGTFAICSLRNQPSAEESEMHFVHLLDDKNFSFLSTYPLDAFEYGCSIMSCSFTDDKNVYYCVGTSYVLPEESEPTKGRILVFLVEEGRLQLITEKETKGSVYSLNAFNGKLLAAINQKIQLYKWMLRDDGTREFQSECGHHGHILALYVQTRGDFIIVGDLMKSISLLIYKHEEGEIVERARDYDAKWMTAVEILDDDTYLGADNCFNLFTVKKNCESTADEERSPMEVVGEYHVGEFVNRFRHGSLVMRLPDSETGQIPTVIFGTVDGVIGVIASLPQQQYAFLEKLQTSLRKVIKGVGGLSHEQWRSFNHDRRSAEAKGFLDGDLIESFLDLSRSKMEEISKAMDVQVEELCKRVEELTRLH
;
A
#
# COMPACT_ATOMS: atom_id res chain seq x y z
N MET A 1 -11.75 -23.37 18.60
CA MET A 1 -10.58 -22.71 17.98
C MET A 1 -10.10 -21.64 18.96
N SER A 2 -8.94 -21.04 18.72
CA SER A 2 -8.02 -20.61 19.76
C SER A 2 -8.08 -19.12 20.11
N VAL A 3 -7.62 -18.82 21.31
CA VAL A 3 -7.37 -17.46 21.86
C VAL A 3 -6.18 -16.76 21.18
N TRP A 4 -5.47 -17.47 20.28
CA TRP A 4 -4.14 -17.11 19.83
C TRP A 4 -4.18 -16.49 18.44
N ASN A 5 -3.79 -15.23 18.33
CA ASN A 5 -3.92 -14.46 17.10
C ASN A 5 -2.55 -14.07 16.53
N TYR A 6 -2.45 -14.03 15.22
CA TYR A 6 -1.31 -13.52 14.45
C TYR A 6 -1.77 -12.29 13.67
N VAL A 7 -1.07 -11.18 13.86
CA VAL A 7 -1.42 -9.89 13.23
C VAL A 7 -0.30 -9.49 12.28
N VAL A 8 -0.63 -9.28 11.02
CA VAL A 8 0.33 -8.89 9.99
C VAL A 8 -0.21 -7.77 9.13
N THR A 9 0.68 -6.89 8.66
CA THR A 9 0.37 -5.82 7.74
C THR A 9 0.39 -6.35 6.29
N ALA A 10 -0.77 -6.44 5.64
CA ALA A 10 -0.85 -6.82 4.24
C ALA A 10 -0.50 -5.66 3.30
N HIS A 11 -0.94 -4.45 3.63
CA HIS A 11 -0.57 -3.22 2.95
C HIS A 11 -0.07 -2.18 3.95
N LYS A 12 1.11 -1.62 3.70
CA LYS A 12 1.78 -0.61 4.53
C LYS A 12 0.97 0.70 4.61
N PRO A 13 1.23 1.54 5.64
CA PRO A 13 0.60 2.86 5.72
C PRO A 13 0.99 3.73 4.52
N THR A 14 0.02 4.46 3.99
CA THR A 14 0.20 5.34 2.82
C THR A 14 0.01 6.81 3.13
N CYS A 15 -0.70 7.11 4.23
CA CYS A 15 -0.91 8.46 4.72
C CYS A 15 0.43 9.13 5.04
N VAL A 16 0.65 10.32 4.51
CA VAL A 16 1.83 11.13 4.83
C VAL A 16 1.47 12.07 5.98
N SER A 17 2.10 11.87 7.13
CA SER A 17 1.86 12.71 8.31
C SER A 17 2.84 13.90 8.36
N HIS A 18 4.12 13.64 8.11
CA HIS A 18 5.17 14.67 8.13
C HIS A 18 6.08 14.54 6.90
N SER A 19 6.61 15.66 6.42
CA SER A 19 7.71 15.67 5.46
C SER A 19 8.69 16.78 5.79
N CYS A 20 9.97 16.53 5.55
CA CYS A 20 11.02 17.53 5.71
C CYS A 20 12.08 17.38 4.62
N VAL A 21 12.74 18.49 4.31
CA VAL A 21 13.74 18.59 3.24
C VAL A 21 15.05 19.11 3.81
N GLY A 22 16.15 18.46 3.47
CA GLY A 22 17.49 18.86 3.89
C GLY A 22 18.59 17.95 3.38
N ASN A 23 19.81 18.19 3.84
CA ASN A 23 21.01 17.50 3.39
C ASN A 23 21.39 16.40 4.39
N PHE A 24 20.63 15.30 4.36
CA PHE A 24 20.75 14.21 5.33
C PHE A 24 21.77 13.13 4.91
N THR A 25 21.74 12.68 3.66
CA THR A 25 22.65 11.61 3.17
C THR A 25 24.06 12.12 2.92
N SER A 26 24.18 13.33 2.39
CA SER A 26 25.42 13.97 1.99
C SER A 26 25.26 15.50 2.12
N PRO A 27 26.33 16.25 2.44
CA PRO A 27 26.27 17.70 2.58
C PRO A 27 25.78 18.45 1.33
N GLN A 28 25.88 17.84 0.14
CA GLN A 28 25.53 18.45 -1.15
C GLN A 28 24.23 17.91 -1.75
N GLU A 29 23.72 16.79 -1.25
CA GLU A 29 22.55 16.12 -1.80
C GLU A 29 21.29 16.55 -1.04
N LEU A 30 20.28 16.98 -1.79
CA LEU A 30 18.99 17.33 -1.24
C LEU A 30 18.13 16.07 -1.07
N ASN A 31 17.72 15.82 0.16
CA ASN A 31 16.90 14.68 0.53
C ASN A 31 15.51 15.13 0.94
N LEU A 32 14.51 14.34 0.57
CA LEU A 32 13.16 14.41 1.07
C LEU A 32 12.93 13.25 2.03
N ILE A 33 12.63 13.55 3.28
CA ILE A 33 12.30 12.55 4.30
C ILE A 33 10.80 12.61 4.55
N ILE A 34 10.14 11.48 4.42
CA ILE A 34 8.68 11.34 4.53
C ILE A 34 8.39 10.43 5.72
N ALA A 35 7.53 10.88 6.63
CA ALA A 35 6.99 10.06 7.69
C ALA A 35 5.58 9.58 7.31
N LYS A 36 5.41 8.26 7.31
CA LYS A 36 4.13 7.57 7.14
C LYS A 36 3.74 6.92 8.46
N CYS A 37 3.35 7.74 9.42
CA CYS A 37 2.98 7.38 10.80
C CYS A 37 4.03 6.54 11.55
N THR A 38 4.12 5.24 11.25
CA THR A 38 5.06 4.28 11.87
C THR A 38 6.27 3.97 10.98
N ARG A 39 6.41 4.60 9.80
CA ARG A 39 7.54 4.38 8.88
C ARG A 39 8.21 5.68 8.45
N ILE A 40 9.47 5.57 8.08
CA ILE A 40 10.28 6.65 7.53
C ILE A 40 10.80 6.22 6.17
N GLU A 41 10.58 7.06 5.17
CA GLU A 41 11.13 6.92 3.83
C GLU A 41 12.11 8.07 3.56
N ILE A 42 13.28 7.75 3.03
CA ILE A 42 14.30 8.71 2.64
C ILE A 42 14.46 8.64 1.14
N HIS A 43 14.23 9.78 0.48
CA HIS A 43 14.28 9.93 -0.97
C HIS A 43 15.35 10.93 -1.36
N LEU A 44 16.11 10.58 -2.40
CA LEU A 44 17.05 11.48 -3.05
C LEU A 44 16.37 12.17 -4.23
N LEU A 45 16.55 13.48 -4.34
CA LEU A 45 16.11 14.21 -5.52
C LEU A 45 17.07 13.96 -6.69
N THR A 46 16.56 13.35 -7.76
CA THR A 46 17.29 13.18 -9.03
C THR A 46 16.62 13.98 -10.15
N PRO A 47 17.31 14.25 -11.27
CA PRO A 47 16.69 14.91 -12.43
C PRO A 47 15.49 14.15 -13.02
N GLN A 48 15.39 12.85 -12.74
CA GLN A 48 14.33 11.96 -13.24
C GLN A 48 13.15 11.83 -12.26
N GLY A 49 13.27 12.34 -11.04
CA GLY A 49 12.25 12.23 -9.98
C GLY A 49 12.84 11.90 -8.62
N LEU A 50 12.01 11.39 -7.72
CA LEU A 50 12.41 10.95 -6.39
C LEU A 50 12.88 9.50 -6.42
N GLN A 51 14.11 9.26 -5.95
CA GLN A 51 14.67 7.92 -5.80
C GLN A 51 14.66 7.51 -4.33
N THR A 52 13.91 6.46 -3.98
CA THR A 52 13.90 5.91 -2.63
C THR A 52 15.26 5.27 -2.29
N ILE A 53 15.93 5.79 -1.25
CA ILE A 53 17.16 5.21 -0.70
C ILE A 53 16.81 4.17 0.38
N LEU A 54 15.91 4.55 1.29
CA LEU A 54 15.60 3.76 2.48
C LEU A 54 14.10 3.81 2.81
N ASP A 55 13.54 2.66 3.18
CA ASP A 55 12.20 2.52 3.77
C ASP A 55 12.30 1.62 5.00
N VAL A 56 12.16 2.17 6.20
CA VAL A 56 12.35 1.44 7.46
C VAL A 56 11.20 1.71 8.45
N PRO A 57 10.68 0.66 9.13
CA PRO A 57 9.69 0.82 10.19
C PRO A 57 10.32 1.35 11.49
N LEU A 58 9.58 2.22 12.18
CA LEU A 58 9.87 2.73 13.51
C LEU A 58 8.91 2.08 14.52
N TYR A 59 9.42 1.69 15.69
CA TYR A 59 8.59 1.17 16.79
C TYR A 59 7.93 2.31 17.59
N GLY A 60 7.12 3.12 16.89
CA GLY A 60 6.40 4.26 17.43
C GLY A 60 5.72 5.07 16.32
N ARG A 61 4.56 5.69 16.62
CA ARG A 61 3.96 6.71 15.75
C ARG A 61 4.73 8.01 15.88
N ILE A 62 5.13 8.58 14.75
CA ILE A 62 5.91 9.82 14.66
C ILE A 62 4.98 11.01 14.94
N ALA A 63 5.23 11.67 16.08
CA ALA A 63 4.53 12.88 16.48
C ALA A 63 5.24 14.15 16.00
N THR A 64 6.57 14.10 15.86
CA THR A 64 7.35 15.21 15.31
C THR A 64 8.54 14.68 14.53
N LEU A 65 8.80 15.30 13.39
CA LEU A 65 9.92 15.02 12.49
C LEU A 65 10.56 16.34 12.08
N GLU A 66 11.80 16.59 12.52
CA GLU A 66 12.51 17.83 12.19
C GLU A 66 13.99 17.57 11.87
N LEU A 67 14.50 18.25 10.85
CA LEU A 67 15.92 18.24 10.49
C LEU A 67 16.63 19.46 11.10
N PHE A 68 17.85 19.24 11.59
CA PHE A 68 18.67 20.31 12.15
C PHE A 68 20.16 20.05 11.93
N ARG A 69 20.95 21.13 11.85
CA ARG A 69 22.40 21.06 11.68
C ARG A 69 23.14 21.72 12.84
N PRO A 70 23.68 20.93 13.78
CA PRO A 70 24.53 21.47 14.84
C PRO A 70 25.78 22.16 14.31
N HIS A 71 26.29 23.13 15.05
CA HIS A 71 27.57 23.75 14.75
C HIS A 71 28.71 22.73 14.79
N GLY A 72 29.39 22.55 13.66
CA GLY A 72 30.53 21.63 13.50
C GLY A 72 30.21 20.34 12.74
N GLU A 73 28.94 20.04 12.47
CA GLU A 73 28.52 18.93 11.62
C GLU A 73 28.34 19.40 10.17
N THR A 74 28.66 18.52 9.22
CA THR A 74 28.55 18.80 7.78
C THR A 74 27.23 18.31 7.18
N GLN A 75 26.57 17.36 7.84
CA GLN A 75 25.30 16.75 7.44
C GLN A 75 24.21 17.13 8.45
N ASP A 76 22.96 17.05 8.01
CA ASP A 76 21.81 17.25 8.89
C ASP A 76 21.57 16.01 9.76
N LEU A 77 21.10 16.24 10.98
CA LEU A 77 20.62 15.21 11.89
C LEU A 77 19.10 15.22 11.91
N LEU A 78 18.51 14.04 12.06
CA LEU A 78 17.07 13.86 12.10
C LEU A 78 16.61 13.67 13.54
N PHE A 79 15.80 14.60 14.05
CA PHE A 79 15.13 14.47 15.34
C PHE A 79 13.74 13.88 15.13
N ILE A 80 13.42 12.87 15.93
CA ILE A 80 12.11 12.21 15.91
C ILE A 80 11.59 12.13 17.33
N ALA A 81 10.35 12.59 17.53
CA ALA A 81 9.57 12.32 18.73
C ALA A 81 8.38 11.42 18.38
N THR A 82 8.09 10.48 19.27
CA THR A 82 6.99 9.53 19.13
C THR A 82 5.81 9.91 20.02
N GLU A 83 4.60 9.52 19.65
CA GLU A 83 3.39 9.77 20.47
C GLU A 83 3.47 9.15 21.87
N LYS A 84 4.27 8.07 22.05
CA LYS A 84 4.59 7.48 23.36
C LYS A 84 5.72 8.21 24.11
N TYR A 85 5.98 9.48 23.79
CA TYR A 85 6.94 10.37 24.47
C TYR A 85 8.40 9.89 24.44
N LYS A 86 8.77 9.03 23.50
CA LYS A 86 10.18 8.68 23.27
C LYS A 86 10.73 9.51 22.15
N PHE A 87 12.00 9.91 22.24
CA PHE A 87 12.68 10.60 21.17
C PHE A 87 13.97 9.90 20.77
N CYS A 88 14.40 10.12 19.54
CA CYS A 88 15.71 9.73 19.06
C CYS A 88 16.27 10.76 18.08
N VAL A 89 17.60 10.81 17.99
CA VAL A 89 18.34 11.56 16.98
C VAL A 89 19.08 10.56 16.11
N LEU A 90 18.80 10.60 14.81
CA LEU A 90 19.37 9.71 13.82
C LEU A 90 20.38 10.45 12.94
N GLN A 91 21.39 9.72 12.50
CA GLN A 91 22.36 10.14 11.51
C GLN A 91 22.47 9.07 10.42
N TRP A 92 22.66 9.49 9.18
CA TRP A 92 23.01 8.62 8.07
C TRP A 92 24.52 8.31 8.04
N ASP A 93 24.88 7.04 7.91
CA ASP A 93 26.25 6.64 7.61
C ASP A 93 26.37 6.20 6.14
N SER A 94 27.15 6.95 5.36
CA SER A 94 27.33 6.71 3.93
C SER A 94 28.14 5.44 3.64
N GLU A 95 29.01 4.98 4.55
CA GLU A 95 29.84 3.78 4.32
C GLU A 95 29.04 2.48 4.46
N SER A 96 28.22 2.39 5.52
CA SER A 96 27.37 1.24 5.78
C SER A 96 25.98 1.33 5.12
N SER A 97 25.58 2.52 4.67
CA SER A 97 24.20 2.81 4.23
C SER A 97 23.15 2.45 5.29
N GLU A 98 23.50 2.63 6.58
CA GLU A 98 22.63 2.37 7.73
C GLU A 98 22.31 3.65 8.51
N LEU A 99 21.17 3.64 9.21
CA LEU A 99 20.79 4.69 10.15
C LEU A 99 21.42 4.42 11.52
N ILE A 100 22.21 5.36 12.01
CA ILE A 100 22.85 5.29 13.32
C ILE A 100 22.10 6.17 14.33
N THR A 101 21.75 5.59 15.47
CA THR A 101 21.19 6.33 16.60
C THR A 101 22.30 7.08 17.34
N ARG A 102 22.27 8.41 17.32
CA ARG A 102 23.20 9.28 18.06
C ARG A 102 22.77 9.51 19.50
N ALA A 103 21.47 9.72 19.70
CA ALA A 103 20.90 9.93 21.02
C ALA A 103 19.48 9.33 21.08
N MET A 104 19.07 8.92 22.26
CA MET A 104 17.72 8.43 22.54
C MET A 104 17.35 8.75 23.97
N GLY A 105 16.05 8.91 24.24
CA GLY A 105 15.56 9.15 25.59
C GLY A 105 14.04 9.06 25.70
N ASP A 106 13.57 9.04 26.93
CA ASP A 106 12.15 9.08 27.29
C ASP A 106 11.87 10.43 27.96
N VAL A 107 10.85 11.12 27.46
CA VAL A 107 10.41 12.44 27.93
C VAL A 107 9.00 12.38 28.52
N SER A 108 8.50 11.21 28.88
CA SER A 108 7.24 11.06 29.62
C SER A 108 7.34 11.62 31.04
N ASP A 109 6.25 12.24 31.51
CA ASP A 109 6.03 12.60 32.91
C ASP A 109 4.82 11.84 33.44
N SER A 110 4.93 11.25 34.64
CA SER A 110 3.92 10.29 35.15
C SER A 110 2.60 10.93 35.62
N ILE A 111 2.55 12.24 35.87
CA ILE A 111 1.41 12.92 36.53
C ILE A 111 1.07 14.22 35.79
N CYS A 112 0.84 14.15 34.47
CA CYS A 112 0.53 15.30 33.65
C CYS A 112 -0.60 14.99 32.64
N ARG A 113 -1.40 16.00 32.32
CA ARG A 113 -2.48 15.89 31.32
C ARG A 113 -1.88 16.13 29.92
N PRO A 114 -2.01 15.18 28.97
CA PRO A 114 -1.59 15.39 27.58
C PRO A 114 -2.30 16.58 26.94
N THR A 115 -1.65 17.22 25.98
CA THR A 115 -2.21 18.35 25.24
C THR A 115 -3.35 17.91 24.33
N ASP A 116 -4.44 18.68 24.29
CA ASP A 116 -5.60 18.38 23.44
C ASP A 116 -5.26 18.61 21.93
N ASN A 117 -4.34 19.51 21.61
CA ASN A 117 -3.93 19.87 20.22
C ASN A 117 -2.76 19.05 19.66
N GLY A 118 -2.40 17.95 20.34
CA GLY A 118 -1.28 17.09 19.94
C GLY A 118 0.09 17.57 20.42
N GLN A 119 1.11 16.74 20.17
CA GLN A 119 2.48 16.99 20.63
C GLN A 119 3.23 17.87 19.62
N ILE A 120 3.85 18.93 20.11
CA ILE A 120 4.64 19.85 19.27
C ILE A 120 6.09 19.73 19.67
N GLY A 121 6.95 19.31 18.74
CA GLY A 121 8.39 19.42 18.88
C GLY A 121 8.96 20.49 17.96
N ILE A 122 9.83 21.33 18.49
CA ILE A 122 10.48 22.43 17.79
C ILE A 122 11.94 22.51 18.15
N ILE A 123 12.77 22.92 17.20
CA ILE A 123 14.21 23.06 17.37
C ILE A 123 14.58 24.53 17.20
N ASP A 124 15.43 25.04 18.10
CA ASP A 124 15.98 26.39 18.00
C ASP A 124 16.82 26.52 16.70
N PRO A 125 16.65 27.56 15.88
CA PRO A 125 17.40 27.74 14.64
C PRO A 125 18.93 27.71 14.80
N ASP A 126 19.43 28.20 15.93
CA ASP A 126 20.86 28.18 16.28
C ASP A 126 21.29 26.86 16.96
N CYS A 127 20.41 25.85 16.97
CA CYS A 127 20.63 24.51 17.53
C CYS A 127 21.11 24.53 18.99
N ARG A 128 20.56 25.42 19.83
CA ARG A 128 20.95 25.54 21.26
C ARG A 128 20.12 24.66 22.18
N LEU A 129 18.86 24.41 21.82
CA LEU A 129 17.97 23.50 22.53
C LEU A 129 16.85 22.98 21.61
N ILE A 130 16.23 21.89 22.05
CA ILE A 130 14.98 21.34 21.51
C ILE A 130 13.88 21.64 22.53
N GLY A 131 12.76 22.16 22.06
CA GLY A 131 11.55 22.39 22.84
C GLY A 131 10.46 21.39 22.48
N LEU A 132 9.80 20.84 23.50
CA LEU A 132 8.72 19.87 23.37
C LEU A 132 7.53 20.33 24.22
N HIS A 133 6.38 20.51 23.58
CA HIS A 133 5.12 20.73 24.25
C HIS A 133 4.31 19.42 24.23
N LEU A 134 4.29 18.75 25.37
CA LEU A 134 3.71 17.40 25.54
C LEU A 134 2.49 17.39 26.48
N TYR A 135 2.46 18.33 27.42
CA TYR A 135 1.46 18.41 28.48
C TYR A 135 0.98 19.86 28.67
N ASP A 136 -0.28 20.03 29.06
CA ASP A 136 -0.86 21.35 29.31
C ASP A 136 -0.08 22.10 30.41
N GLY A 137 0.26 23.37 30.13
CA GLY A 137 1.00 24.23 31.07
C GLY A 137 2.47 23.85 31.29
N LEU A 138 3.02 22.88 30.54
CA LEU A 138 4.42 22.49 30.61
C LEU A 138 5.10 22.56 29.24
N PHE A 139 6.32 23.10 29.24
CA PHE A 139 7.21 23.13 28.09
C PHE A 139 8.53 22.45 28.45
N LYS A 140 8.78 21.28 27.87
CA LYS A 140 9.97 20.47 28.15
C LYS A 140 11.10 20.90 27.22
N VAL A 141 12.29 21.09 27.78
CA VAL A 141 13.46 21.58 27.05
C VAL A 141 14.62 20.59 27.16
N ILE A 142 15.22 20.26 26.01
CA ILE A 142 16.42 19.43 25.90
C ILE A 142 17.57 20.30 25.38
N PRO A 143 18.52 20.73 26.22
CA PRO A 143 19.60 21.59 25.77
C PRO A 143 20.71 20.80 25.05
N PHE A 144 21.36 21.43 24.08
CA PHE A 144 22.59 20.91 23.49
C PHE A 144 23.81 21.28 24.34
N ASP A 145 24.83 20.41 24.35
CA ASP A 145 26.15 20.70 24.90
C ASP A 145 27.02 21.45 23.89
N ASN A 146 28.15 22.01 24.35
CA ASN A 146 29.11 22.72 23.50
C ASN A 146 29.71 21.83 22.39
N LYS A 147 29.51 20.50 22.47
CA LYS A 147 29.90 19.51 21.47
C LYS A 147 28.73 18.99 20.62
N GLY A 148 27.53 19.56 20.74
CA GLY A 148 26.33 19.14 20.01
C GLY A 148 25.63 17.89 20.58
N GLN A 149 26.01 17.41 21.76
CA GLN A 149 25.34 16.27 22.42
C GLN A 149 24.15 16.74 23.27
N LEU A 150 23.09 15.94 23.36
CA LEU A 150 21.92 16.27 24.17
C LEU A 150 22.20 16.10 25.68
N LYS A 151 21.76 17.06 26.48
CA LYS A 151 21.77 17.02 27.95
C LYS A 151 20.43 16.55 28.51
N GLU A 152 20.38 16.35 29.81
CA GLU A 152 19.16 16.00 30.54
C GLU A 152 18.06 17.05 30.34
N ALA A 153 16.86 16.57 30.04
CA ALA A 153 15.68 17.40 29.82
C ALA A 153 15.18 18.02 31.14
N PHE A 154 14.58 19.20 31.07
CA PHE A 154 13.89 19.81 32.21
C PHE A 154 12.59 20.49 31.77
N ASN A 155 11.65 20.63 32.70
CA ASN A 155 10.35 21.23 32.46
C ASN A 155 10.36 22.72 32.83
N LEU A 156 9.78 23.54 31.96
CA LEU A 156 9.43 24.93 32.19
C LEU A 156 7.91 25.04 32.34
N ARG A 157 7.47 25.87 33.27
CA ARG A 157 6.04 26.12 33.47
C ARG A 157 5.57 27.22 32.53
N LEU A 158 4.51 26.93 31.77
CA LEU A 158 3.76 27.93 31.01
C LEU A 158 2.51 28.31 31.80
N GLU A 159 2.18 29.61 31.80
CA GLU A 159 0.95 30.10 32.45
C GLU A 159 -0.28 29.78 31.59
N GLU A 160 -0.10 29.72 30.28
CA GLU A 160 -1.12 29.43 29.29
C GLU A 160 -1.37 27.91 29.20
N LEU A 161 -2.64 27.50 29.35
CA LEU A 161 -3.04 26.08 29.35
C LEU A 161 -3.41 25.59 27.94
N GLN A 162 -4.20 26.36 27.18
CA GLN A 162 -4.66 25.99 25.84
C GLN A 162 -3.77 26.60 24.76
N VAL A 163 -2.66 25.94 24.49
CA VAL A 163 -1.73 26.35 23.43
C VAL A 163 -2.12 25.70 22.10
N LEU A 164 -2.18 26.50 21.03
CA LEU A 164 -2.51 26.07 19.67
C LEU A 164 -1.24 25.72 18.88
N ASP A 165 -0.24 26.61 18.87
CA ASP A 165 1.04 26.40 18.20
C ASP A 165 2.19 27.12 18.92
N ILE A 166 3.41 26.57 18.81
CA ILE A 166 4.64 27.13 19.36
C ILE A 166 5.75 27.04 18.32
N LYS A 167 6.49 28.14 18.10
CA LYS A 167 7.66 28.18 17.21
C LYS A 167 8.82 28.98 17.81
N PHE A 168 10.05 28.57 17.52
CA PHE A 168 11.24 29.38 17.81
C PHE A 168 11.38 30.51 16.80
N LEU A 169 11.75 31.70 17.29
CA LEU A 169 12.01 32.87 16.46
C LEU A 169 13.47 32.90 15.99
N TYR A 170 13.70 33.38 14.75
CA TYR A 170 15.03 33.56 14.18
C TYR A 170 15.66 34.89 14.58
N GLY A 171 16.99 34.92 14.69
CA GLY A 171 17.76 36.15 14.90
C GLY A 171 17.77 36.67 16.34
N CYS A 172 17.37 35.85 17.31
CA CYS A 172 17.34 36.22 18.73
C CYS A 172 18.64 35.84 19.45
N THR A 173 19.15 36.72 20.32
CA THR A 173 20.38 36.46 21.09
C THR A 173 20.20 35.36 22.13
N LYS A 174 18.98 35.14 22.62
CA LYS A 174 18.58 34.02 23.44
C LYS A 174 17.51 33.22 22.70
N PRO A 175 17.34 31.92 22.98
CA PRO A 175 16.24 31.15 22.43
C PRO A 175 14.90 31.79 22.84
N THR A 176 14.13 32.23 21.86
CA THR A 176 12.83 32.89 22.07
C THR A 176 11.74 32.09 21.37
N ILE A 177 10.70 31.70 22.12
CA ILE A 177 9.52 31.03 21.57
C ILE A 177 8.38 32.04 21.40
N ALA A 178 7.57 31.82 20.38
CA ALA A 178 6.28 32.47 20.19
C ALA A 178 5.18 31.43 20.45
N VAL A 179 4.25 31.75 21.35
CA VAL A 179 3.18 30.86 21.82
C VAL A 179 1.84 31.46 21.43
N LEU A 180 1.12 30.77 20.55
CA LEU A 180 -0.27 31.08 20.19
C LEU A 180 -1.20 30.30 21.11
N TYR A 181 -2.07 30.98 21.83
CA TYR A 181 -2.94 30.35 22.83
C TYR A 181 -4.35 30.94 22.81
N GLN A 182 -5.30 30.15 23.32
CA GLN A 182 -6.69 30.53 23.50
C GLN A 182 -6.98 30.82 24.98
N ASP A 183 -7.69 31.92 25.25
CA ASP A 183 -8.13 32.27 26.60
C ASP A 183 -9.50 31.63 26.94
N ASN A 184 -9.93 31.75 28.20
CA ASN A 184 -11.22 31.22 28.64
C ASN A 184 -12.46 31.91 28.02
N LYS A 185 -12.26 33.01 27.27
CA LYS A 185 -13.30 33.71 26.52
C LYS A 185 -13.22 33.36 25.04
N ASP A 186 -12.46 32.32 24.69
CA ASP A 186 -12.21 31.84 23.35
C ASP A 186 -11.52 32.87 22.43
N ALA A 187 -10.91 33.91 22.99
CA ALA A 187 -10.09 34.85 22.25
C ALA A 187 -8.68 34.30 22.09
N ARG A 188 -8.09 34.51 20.90
CA ARG A 188 -6.74 34.03 20.57
C ARG A 188 -5.70 35.14 20.73
N HIS A 189 -4.55 34.77 21.30
CA HIS A 189 -3.48 35.69 21.67
C HIS A 189 -2.11 35.10 21.33
N LEU A 190 -1.14 35.98 21.05
CA LEU A 190 0.26 35.60 20.81
C LEU A 190 1.16 36.24 21.86
N LYS A 191 1.94 35.43 22.56
CA LYS A 191 2.93 35.89 23.54
C LYS A 191 4.31 35.32 23.20
N THR A 192 5.35 36.13 23.38
CA THR A 192 6.74 35.66 23.21
C THR A 192 7.39 35.46 24.57
N TYR A 193 8.35 34.54 24.61
CA TYR A 193 9.01 34.08 25.83
C TYR A 193 10.49 33.81 25.57
N GLU A 194 11.37 34.29 26.44
CA GLU A 194 12.81 34.00 26.41
C GLU A 194 13.17 32.87 27.37
N ILE A 195 13.97 31.91 26.89
CA ILE A 195 14.41 30.76 27.67
C ILE A 195 15.83 30.98 28.19
N SER A 196 15.98 31.04 29.52
CA SER A 196 17.28 31.08 30.19
C SER A 196 17.77 29.66 30.49
N LEU A 197 18.85 29.23 29.84
CA LEU A 197 19.49 27.93 30.13
C LEU A 197 20.14 27.85 31.53
N LYS A 198 20.32 29.00 32.20
CA LYS A 198 20.94 29.07 33.54
C LYS A 198 19.91 28.89 34.66
N ASP A 199 18.75 29.51 34.50
CA ASP A 199 17.67 29.54 35.49
C ASP A 199 16.59 28.54 35.08
N LYS A 200 16.78 27.27 35.45
CA LYS A 200 15.95 26.13 35.04
C LYS A 200 14.55 26.08 35.67
N GLN A 201 13.96 27.22 36.02
CA GLN A 201 12.71 27.25 36.80
C GLN A 201 11.61 28.05 36.11
N ASP A 202 11.92 29.21 35.52
CA ASP A 202 10.90 30.10 34.97
C ASP A 202 11.26 30.59 33.57
N VAL A 203 10.21 30.77 32.76
CA VAL A 203 10.30 31.41 31.45
C VAL A 203 10.24 32.92 31.66
N VAL A 204 11.10 33.69 31.00
CA VAL A 204 11.09 35.15 31.08
C VAL A 204 10.19 35.70 29.97
N GLU A 205 9.34 36.68 30.27
CA GLU A 205 8.52 37.32 29.24
C GLU A 205 9.41 37.89 28.12
N GLY A 206 9.02 37.57 26.89
CA GLY A 206 9.78 37.90 25.70
C GLY A 206 9.61 39.34 25.23
N PRO A 207 10.20 39.69 24.08
CA PRO A 207 10.35 41.07 23.63
C PRO A 207 9.02 41.77 23.28
N TRP A 208 7.96 41.03 22.95
CA TRP A 208 6.66 41.62 22.59
C TRP A 208 5.49 40.60 22.70
N SER A 209 4.26 41.10 22.75
CA SER A 209 3.03 40.30 22.72
C SER A 209 1.96 40.99 21.89
N GLN A 210 1.03 40.20 21.34
CA GLN A 210 -0.08 40.68 20.51
C GLN A 210 -1.39 40.05 21.02
N ASN A 211 -2.38 40.90 21.29
CA ASN A 211 -3.67 40.47 21.82
C ASN A 211 -4.78 40.57 20.77
N ASN A 212 -5.85 39.79 20.97
CA ASN A 212 -7.08 39.80 20.18
C ASN A 212 -6.79 39.56 18.69
N LEU A 213 -6.20 38.40 18.40
CA LEU A 213 -6.06 37.91 17.04
C LEU A 213 -7.40 37.43 16.50
N ASP A 214 -7.40 37.09 15.22
CA ASP A 214 -8.51 36.43 14.56
C ASP A 214 -8.93 35.16 15.31
N TYR A 215 -10.23 34.91 15.38
CA TYR A 215 -10.79 33.76 16.10
C TYR A 215 -10.39 32.44 15.43
N GLY A 216 -10.02 32.48 14.15
CA GLY A 216 -9.50 31.35 13.38
C GLY A 216 -7.96 31.27 13.26
N ALA A 217 -7.19 32.03 14.06
CA ALA A 217 -5.72 31.94 14.04
C ALA A 217 -5.20 30.61 14.63
N ASP A 218 -4.70 29.68 13.80
CA ASP A 218 -4.26 28.34 14.24
C ASP A 218 -2.76 28.08 14.05
N LEU A 219 -2.11 28.75 13.09
CA LEU A 219 -0.77 28.39 12.62
C LEU A 219 0.24 29.54 12.76
N LEU A 220 1.42 29.23 13.29
CA LEU A 220 2.57 30.12 13.33
C LEU A 220 3.66 29.69 12.36
N ILE A 221 4.16 30.65 11.58
CA ILE A 221 5.30 30.44 10.68
C ILE A 221 6.43 31.40 11.06
N PRO A 222 7.55 30.91 11.62
CA PRO A 222 8.69 31.76 11.95
C PRO A 222 9.42 32.18 10.68
N VAL A 223 9.66 33.48 10.52
CA VAL A 223 10.34 34.04 9.35
C VAL A 223 11.85 34.06 9.60
N PRO A 224 12.67 33.48 8.70
CA PRO A 224 14.12 33.42 8.87
C PRO A 224 14.81 34.78 8.73
N SER A 225 16.10 34.81 9.06
CA SER A 225 16.97 35.95 8.77
C SER A 225 17.08 36.13 7.24
N PRO A 226 16.95 37.36 6.70
CA PRO A 226 17.13 38.66 7.37
C PRO A 226 15.85 39.35 7.87
N LEU A 227 14.65 38.86 7.55
CA LEU A 227 13.40 39.54 7.86
C LEU A 227 12.98 39.38 9.33
N CYS A 228 13.19 38.19 9.90
CA CYS A 228 12.81 37.83 11.27
C CYS A 228 11.31 38.04 11.59
N GLY A 229 10.87 37.65 12.78
CA GLY A 229 9.47 37.74 13.21
C GLY A 229 8.66 36.49 12.88
N VAL A 230 7.33 36.63 12.87
CA VAL A 230 6.39 35.51 12.72
C VAL A 230 5.19 35.91 11.87
N LEU A 231 4.73 34.98 11.04
CA LEU A 231 3.44 35.05 10.37
C LEU A 231 2.42 34.24 11.18
N ILE A 232 1.26 34.84 11.39
CA ILE A 232 0.10 34.26 12.04
C ILE A 232 -0.94 34.06 10.95
N ILE A 233 -1.32 32.82 10.69
CA ILE A 233 -2.32 32.48 9.68
C ILE A 233 -3.65 32.25 10.40
N GLY A 234 -4.64 33.09 10.11
CA GLY A 234 -6.04 32.89 10.47
C GLY A 234 -6.91 32.49 9.29
N GLU A 235 -8.19 32.25 9.55
CA GLU A 235 -9.17 31.88 8.54
C GLU A 235 -9.54 33.05 7.61
N GLU A 236 -9.65 34.26 8.16
CA GLU A 236 -10.03 35.45 7.39
C GLU A 236 -8.85 36.40 7.18
N THR A 237 -7.83 36.35 8.03
CA THR A 237 -6.70 37.29 7.99
C THR A 237 -5.35 36.62 8.16
N ILE A 238 -4.35 37.10 7.42
CA ILE A 238 -2.93 36.74 7.61
C ILE A 238 -2.20 37.95 8.17
N VAL A 239 -1.47 37.74 9.27
CA VAL A 239 -0.78 38.81 10.00
C VAL A 239 0.70 38.50 10.12
N TYR A 240 1.55 39.41 9.65
CA TYR A 240 2.98 39.43 9.97
C TYR A 240 3.22 40.31 11.20
N CYS A 241 3.91 39.76 12.18
CA CYS A 241 4.27 40.45 13.41
C CYS A 241 5.77 40.31 13.71
N SER A 242 6.39 41.45 14.04
CA SER A 242 7.76 41.58 14.51
C SER A 242 7.81 42.73 15.51
N ALA A 243 8.88 42.82 16.31
CA ALA A 243 9.04 43.86 17.34
C ALA A 243 8.81 45.29 16.83
N ASN A 244 9.08 45.55 15.53
CA ASN A 244 9.03 46.87 14.92
C ASN A 244 7.98 47.00 13.79
N ALA A 245 7.31 45.92 13.39
CA ALA A 245 6.46 45.92 12.21
C ALA A 245 5.24 45.01 12.39
N PHE A 246 4.08 45.54 12.00
CA PHE A 246 2.81 44.85 11.97
C PHE A 246 2.14 45.07 10.61
N LYS A 247 1.80 43.99 9.91
CA LYS A 247 1.14 44.02 8.59
C LYS A 247 0.09 42.93 8.51
N ALA A 248 -1.10 43.26 8.04
CA ALA A 248 -2.19 42.31 7.90
C ALA A 248 -2.81 42.40 6.50
N ILE A 249 -3.26 41.27 5.97
CA ILE A 249 -4.05 41.18 4.74
C ILE A 249 -5.32 40.34 5.00
N PRO A 250 -6.48 40.75 4.45
CA PRO A 250 -7.66 39.90 4.43
C PRO A 250 -7.51 38.83 3.35
N ILE A 251 -7.94 37.62 3.66
CA ILE A 251 -8.01 36.48 2.74
C ILE A 251 -9.45 36.02 2.58
N ARG A 252 -9.69 35.10 1.64
CA ARG A 252 -10.98 34.41 1.57
C ARG A 252 -11.08 33.44 2.75
N PRO A 253 -12.24 33.34 3.43
CA PRO A 253 -12.43 32.39 4.51
C PRO A 253 -12.02 30.99 4.07
N SER A 254 -10.93 30.48 4.64
CA SER A 254 -10.42 29.14 4.35
C SER A 254 -9.44 28.70 5.43
N ILE A 255 -9.57 27.45 5.87
CA ILE A 255 -8.65 26.84 6.84
C ILE A 255 -7.39 26.40 6.12
N THR A 256 -6.25 27.04 6.45
CA THR A 256 -4.93 26.66 5.96
C THR A 256 -4.38 25.53 6.81
N LYS A 257 -4.09 24.37 6.21
CA LYS A 257 -3.62 23.18 6.94
C LYS A 257 -2.10 23.03 6.93
N ALA A 258 -1.46 23.39 5.83
CA ALA A 258 -0.05 23.12 5.61
C ALA A 258 0.65 24.33 4.98
N TYR A 259 1.94 24.48 5.30
CA TYR A 259 2.80 25.46 4.66
C TYR A 259 4.13 24.87 4.25
N GLY A 260 4.76 25.46 3.23
CA GLY A 260 6.10 25.10 2.78
C GLY A 260 6.90 26.36 2.46
N ARG A 261 8.12 26.47 2.99
CA ARG A 261 9.03 27.58 2.67
C ARG A 261 9.69 27.34 1.32
N VAL A 262 9.62 28.32 0.42
CA VAL A 262 10.24 28.25 -0.92
C VAL A 262 11.66 28.81 -0.87
N ASP A 263 11.80 30.05 -0.39
CA ASP A 263 13.09 30.73 -0.35
C ASP A 263 13.75 30.61 1.02
N VAL A 264 15.07 30.46 1.03
CA VAL A 264 15.87 30.37 2.28
C VAL A 264 15.74 31.64 3.14
N ASP A 265 15.54 32.80 2.50
CA ASP A 265 15.36 34.11 3.15
C ASP A 265 13.93 34.33 3.71
N GLY A 266 12.98 33.42 3.41
CA GLY A 266 11.59 33.54 3.83
C GLY A 266 10.77 34.54 3.01
N SER A 267 11.18 34.89 1.80
CA SER A 267 10.43 35.82 0.95
C SER A 267 9.12 35.22 0.42
N ARG A 268 9.09 33.91 0.14
CA ARG A 268 7.94 33.20 -0.43
C ARG A 268 7.59 31.94 0.36
N TYR A 269 6.29 31.76 0.58
CA TYR A 269 5.70 30.60 1.24
C TYR A 269 4.55 30.04 0.42
N LEU A 270 4.46 28.72 0.35
CA LEU A 270 3.31 28.00 -0.17
C LEU A 270 2.37 27.68 0.98
N LEU A 271 1.07 27.91 0.79
CA LEU A 271 0.00 27.61 1.72
C LEU A 271 -1.00 26.69 1.05
N GLY A 272 -1.32 25.56 1.68
CA GLY A 272 -2.34 24.63 1.23
C GLY A 272 -3.57 24.71 2.13
N ASP A 273 -4.73 24.88 1.54
CA ASP A 273 -5.99 24.90 2.28
C ASP A 273 -6.69 23.53 2.37
N HIS A 274 -7.75 23.48 3.19
CA HIS A 274 -8.57 22.29 3.38
C HIS A 274 -9.34 21.85 2.12
N ALA A 275 -9.55 22.75 1.15
CA ALA A 275 -10.14 22.46 -0.16
C ALA A 275 -9.08 22.02 -1.20
N GLY A 276 -7.79 21.96 -0.82
CA GLY A 276 -6.66 21.63 -1.68
C GLY A 276 -6.37 22.68 -2.76
N LEU A 277 -6.71 23.95 -2.52
CA LEU A 277 -6.19 25.08 -3.27
C LEU A 277 -4.83 25.48 -2.71
N MET A 278 -3.90 25.74 -3.62
CA MET A 278 -2.54 26.15 -3.29
C MET A 278 -2.37 27.63 -3.53
N HIS A 279 -1.91 28.34 -2.50
CA HIS A 279 -1.67 29.77 -2.53
C HIS A 279 -0.18 30.07 -2.31
N LEU A 280 0.31 31.12 -2.97
CA LEU A 280 1.64 31.68 -2.76
C LEU A 280 1.52 32.96 -1.93
N LEU A 281 2.10 32.96 -0.75
CA LEU A 281 2.28 34.13 0.10
C LEU A 281 3.66 34.73 -0.16
N VAL A 282 3.69 35.99 -0.58
CA VAL A 282 4.91 36.76 -0.85
C VAL A 282 5.03 37.89 0.16
N ILE A 283 6.15 37.91 0.87
CA ILE A 283 6.53 39.01 1.76
C ILE A 283 7.29 40.05 0.95
N THR A 284 6.64 41.18 0.67
CA THR A 284 7.32 42.33 0.06
C THR A 284 8.18 43.00 1.11
N HIS A 285 9.46 43.19 0.80
CA HIS A 285 10.43 43.74 1.72
C HIS A 285 11.39 44.70 1.01
N GLU A 286 11.84 45.71 1.74
CA GLU A 286 12.92 46.60 1.34
C GLU A 286 14.08 46.40 2.32
N LYS A 287 15.15 45.72 1.87
CA LYS A 287 16.27 45.28 2.73
C LYS A 287 15.76 44.40 3.89
N GLU A 288 15.95 44.83 5.14
CA GLU A 288 15.55 44.10 6.35
C GLU A 288 14.14 44.48 6.84
N LYS A 289 13.40 45.35 6.12
CA LYS A 289 12.09 45.83 6.56
C LYS A 289 10.97 45.32 5.66
N VAL A 290 10.00 44.63 6.26
CA VAL A 290 8.78 44.17 5.59
C VAL A 290 7.86 45.36 5.28
N THR A 291 7.52 45.52 4.00
CA THR A 291 6.64 46.60 3.50
C THR A 291 5.18 46.17 3.45
N GLY A 292 4.90 44.92 3.11
CA GLY A 292 3.55 44.37 2.97
C GLY A 292 3.53 42.89 2.57
N LEU A 293 2.34 42.32 2.53
CA LEU A 293 2.09 40.92 2.16
C LEU A 293 1.24 40.88 0.89
N LYS A 294 1.48 39.89 0.03
CA LYS A 294 0.68 39.61 -1.17
C LYS A 294 0.37 38.13 -1.22
N MET A 295 -0.86 37.78 -1.57
CA MET A 295 -1.28 36.38 -1.71
C MET A 295 -1.83 36.15 -3.12
N GLU A 296 -1.39 35.08 -3.76
CA GLU A 296 -1.77 34.70 -5.13
C GLU A 296 -2.21 33.23 -5.17
N LEU A 297 -3.28 32.92 -5.89
CA LEU A 297 -3.73 31.55 -6.11
C LEU A 297 -2.90 30.91 -7.22
N LEU A 298 -2.25 29.78 -6.93
CA LEU A 298 -1.46 29.03 -7.91
C LEU A 298 -2.29 27.99 -8.66
N GLY A 299 -3.19 27.29 -7.98
CA GLY A 299 -3.98 26.24 -8.59
C GLY A 299 -4.54 25.26 -7.57
N GLU A 300 -4.83 24.06 -8.04
CA GLU A 300 -5.43 23.00 -7.24
C GLU A 300 -4.50 21.77 -7.16
N THR A 301 -4.34 21.22 -5.96
CA THR A 301 -3.59 20.00 -5.64
C THR A 301 -4.44 19.06 -4.80
N SER A 302 -3.94 17.88 -4.43
CA SER A 302 -4.56 17.11 -3.33
C SER A 302 -4.50 17.88 -2.01
N ILE A 303 -5.39 17.54 -1.07
CA ILE A 303 -5.46 18.20 0.25
C ILE A 303 -4.14 17.95 0.98
N ALA A 304 -3.35 19.00 1.14
CA ALA A 304 -2.00 18.91 1.69
C ALA A 304 -2.06 18.78 3.22
N SER A 305 -1.45 17.73 3.76
CA SER A 305 -1.04 17.66 5.17
C SER A 305 0.32 18.30 5.37
N THR A 306 1.22 18.17 4.38
CA THR A 306 2.54 18.79 4.38
C THR A 306 2.93 19.28 2.99
N ILE A 307 3.73 20.34 2.94
CA ILE A 307 4.24 20.91 1.69
C ILE A 307 5.75 21.09 1.82
N SER A 308 6.50 20.42 0.96
CA SER A 308 7.95 20.41 0.96
C SER A 308 8.47 20.91 -0.39
N TYR A 309 9.01 22.13 -0.42
CA TYR A 309 9.70 22.64 -1.60
C TYR A 309 11.04 21.93 -1.76
N LEU A 310 11.32 21.41 -2.96
CA LEU A 310 12.54 20.68 -3.25
C LEU A 310 13.55 21.62 -3.92
N ASP A 311 13.54 21.66 -5.25
CA ASP A 311 14.35 22.58 -6.07
C ASP A 311 13.72 22.71 -7.47
N ASN A 312 14.17 23.65 -8.28
CA ASN A 312 13.73 23.85 -9.68
C ASN A 312 12.21 23.97 -9.83
N ALA A 313 11.56 24.63 -8.86
CA ALA A 313 10.11 24.79 -8.79
C ALA A 313 9.32 23.48 -8.65
N VAL A 314 9.99 22.39 -8.24
CA VAL A 314 9.36 21.13 -7.90
C VAL A 314 9.00 21.13 -6.41
N VAL A 315 7.77 20.72 -6.10
CA VAL A 315 7.22 20.69 -4.76
C VAL A 315 6.62 19.32 -4.51
N TYR A 316 6.93 18.75 -3.35
CA TYR A 316 6.25 17.56 -2.84
C TYR A 316 5.07 17.97 -1.98
N VAL A 317 3.89 17.45 -2.32
CA VAL A 317 2.64 17.64 -1.57
C VAL A 317 2.29 16.31 -0.92
N GLY A 318 2.57 16.21 0.38
CA GLY A 318 2.14 15.07 1.19
C GLY A 318 0.67 15.23 1.56
N SER A 319 -0.13 14.19 1.37
CA SER A 319 -1.55 14.19 1.73
C SER A 319 -1.88 13.04 2.67
N SER A 320 -2.70 13.33 3.67
CA SER A 320 -3.30 12.33 4.56
C SER A 320 -4.66 11.83 4.06
N TYR A 321 -5.34 12.61 3.22
CA TYR A 321 -6.71 12.35 2.77
C TYR A 321 -6.82 11.93 1.30
N GLY A 322 -5.74 12.03 0.54
CA GLY A 322 -5.70 11.75 -0.89
C GLY A 322 -4.33 11.31 -1.35
N ASP A 323 -4.17 11.10 -2.65
CA ASP A 323 -2.88 10.73 -3.23
C ASP A 323 -1.86 11.85 -3.01
N SER A 324 -0.66 11.48 -2.55
CA SER A 324 0.43 12.46 -2.45
C SER A 324 0.96 12.76 -3.85
N GLN A 325 1.48 13.97 -4.08
CA GLN A 325 1.81 14.44 -5.43
C GLN A 325 3.19 15.06 -5.49
N LEU A 326 3.90 14.83 -6.58
CA LEU A 326 5.05 15.62 -6.98
C LEU A 326 4.57 16.61 -8.05
N ILE A 327 4.64 17.89 -7.75
CA ILE A 327 4.16 18.95 -8.64
C ILE A 327 5.30 19.84 -9.11
N LYS A 328 5.09 20.50 -10.24
CA LYS A 328 5.95 21.55 -10.78
C LYS A 328 5.16 22.85 -10.88
N LEU A 329 5.77 23.94 -10.43
CA LEU A 329 5.22 25.27 -10.54
C LEU A 329 5.76 25.94 -11.80
N ASN A 330 4.87 26.18 -12.75
CA ASN A 330 5.18 26.83 -14.02
C ASN A 330 5.13 28.37 -13.86
N MET A 331 5.93 29.06 -14.67
CA MET A 331 5.99 30.53 -14.67
C MET A 331 4.79 31.17 -15.37
N GLN A 332 4.20 30.46 -16.33
CA GLN A 332 3.00 30.88 -17.04
C GLN A 332 1.83 29.99 -16.65
N PRO A 333 0.63 30.56 -16.49
CA PRO A 333 -0.56 29.76 -16.21
C PRO A 333 -0.94 28.93 -17.45
N ASP A 334 -1.45 27.74 -17.19
CA ASP A 334 -2.09 26.87 -18.19
C ASP A 334 -3.42 27.50 -18.70
N ALA A 335 -4.05 26.89 -19.71
CA ALA A 335 -5.33 27.32 -20.29
C ALA A 335 -6.46 27.47 -19.25
N LYS A 336 -6.38 26.76 -18.12
CA LYS A 336 -7.32 26.85 -16.99
C LYS A 336 -6.97 27.93 -15.96
N GLY A 337 -5.86 28.65 -16.15
CA GLY A 337 -5.36 29.63 -15.18
C GLY A 337 -4.53 29.04 -14.03
N SER A 338 -4.19 27.74 -14.08
CA SER A 338 -3.39 27.05 -13.06
C SER A 338 -1.89 27.14 -13.38
N TYR A 339 -1.08 27.43 -12.38
CA TYR A 339 0.39 27.38 -12.43
C TYR A 339 0.94 26.00 -12.04
N VAL A 340 0.07 25.09 -11.58
CA VAL A 340 0.45 23.77 -11.06
C VAL A 340 0.36 22.73 -12.16
N GLU A 341 1.45 22.00 -12.38
CA GLU A 341 1.54 20.81 -13.22
C GLU A 341 1.87 19.60 -12.33
N ILE A 342 1.11 18.51 -12.45
CA ILE A 342 1.34 17.29 -11.67
C ILE A 342 2.31 16.40 -12.44
N LEU A 343 3.48 16.11 -11.87
CA LEU A 343 4.49 15.23 -12.45
C LEU A 343 4.23 13.77 -12.10
N GLU A 344 3.98 13.49 -10.81
CA GLU A 344 3.80 12.12 -10.31
C GLU A 344 2.75 12.09 -9.19
N LYS A 345 2.05 10.96 -9.06
CA LYS A 345 1.08 10.70 -7.99
C LYS A 345 1.45 9.42 -7.25
N TYR A 346 1.46 9.48 -5.93
CA TYR A 346 1.70 8.37 -5.03
C TYR A 346 0.39 7.95 -4.38
N VAL A 347 0.01 6.70 -4.60
CA VAL A 347 -1.28 6.14 -4.16
C VAL A 347 -1.43 6.20 -2.63
N ASN A 348 -2.56 6.72 -2.17
CA ASN A 348 -2.96 6.72 -0.77
C ASN A 348 -4.32 6.06 -0.57
N LEU A 349 -4.36 5.03 0.27
CA LEU A 349 -5.58 4.33 0.69
C LEU A 349 -6.28 5.02 1.88
N GLY A 350 -5.54 5.84 2.63
CA GLY A 350 -6.00 6.45 3.87
C GLY A 350 -6.81 7.73 3.65
N PRO A 351 -7.83 8.00 4.49
CA PRO A 351 -8.44 7.09 5.45
C PRO A 351 -9.32 6.02 4.81
N ILE A 352 -9.18 4.77 5.24
CA ILE A 352 -10.12 3.69 4.90
C ILE A 352 -11.30 3.79 5.86
N VAL A 353 -12.42 4.36 5.41
CA VAL A 353 -13.61 4.59 6.26
C VAL A 353 -14.46 3.33 6.39
N ASP A 354 -14.61 2.61 5.28
CA ASP A 354 -15.30 1.32 5.21
C ASP A 354 -14.72 0.51 4.05
N PHE A 355 -14.95 -0.79 4.05
CA PHE A 355 -14.58 -1.65 2.94
C PHE A 355 -15.44 -2.91 2.89
N CYS A 356 -15.50 -3.52 1.70
CA CYS A 356 -16.07 -4.84 1.51
C CYS A 356 -15.06 -5.76 0.84
N VAL A 357 -15.17 -7.04 1.16
CA VAL A 357 -14.40 -8.11 0.52
C VAL A 357 -15.31 -8.78 -0.50
N VAL A 358 -14.90 -8.78 -1.76
CA VAL A 358 -15.69 -9.29 -2.88
C VAL A 358 -14.85 -10.20 -3.75
N ASP A 359 -15.47 -11.21 -4.35
CA ASP A 359 -14.85 -12.04 -5.38
C ASP A 359 -15.61 -11.82 -6.69
N LEU A 360 -15.30 -10.70 -7.37
CA LEU A 360 -15.98 -10.28 -8.61
C LEU A 360 -15.80 -11.31 -9.73
N GLU A 361 -14.69 -12.04 -9.72
CA GLU A 361 -14.32 -12.96 -10.79
C GLU A 361 -14.68 -14.43 -10.47
N ARG A 362 -15.19 -14.69 -9.25
CA ARG A 362 -15.52 -16.02 -8.71
C ARG A 362 -14.37 -17.01 -8.80
N GLN A 363 -13.15 -16.52 -8.59
CA GLN A 363 -11.92 -17.32 -8.67
C GLN A 363 -11.47 -17.85 -7.29
N GLY A 364 -12.21 -17.54 -6.23
CA GLY A 364 -11.80 -17.82 -4.86
C GLY A 364 -10.73 -16.86 -4.34
N GLN A 365 -10.52 -15.73 -5.03
CA GLN A 365 -9.60 -14.68 -4.65
C GLN A 365 -10.38 -13.45 -4.19
N GLY A 366 -10.29 -13.12 -2.91
CA GLY A 366 -10.92 -11.92 -2.37
C GLY A 366 -10.21 -10.66 -2.84
N GLN A 367 -10.99 -9.71 -3.33
CA GLN A 367 -10.59 -8.34 -3.63
C GLN A 367 -11.18 -7.44 -2.54
N VAL A 368 -10.40 -6.47 -2.07
CA VAL A 368 -10.86 -5.51 -1.09
C VAL A 368 -11.22 -4.22 -1.80
N VAL A 369 -12.48 -3.80 -1.72
CA VAL A 369 -12.95 -2.50 -2.23
C VAL A 369 -13.13 -1.57 -1.05
N THR A 370 -12.28 -0.54 -0.97
CA THR A 370 -12.28 0.43 0.13
C THR A 370 -12.97 1.73 -0.26
N CYS A 371 -13.64 2.34 0.70
CA CYS A 371 -13.99 3.75 0.71
C CYS A 371 -12.79 4.51 1.28
N SER A 372 -12.05 5.18 0.40
CA SER A 372 -10.78 5.82 0.73
C SER A 372 -10.83 7.31 0.48
N GLY A 373 -10.09 8.04 1.30
CA GLY A 373 -9.93 9.47 1.14
C GLY A 373 -11.09 10.30 1.69
N ALA A 374 -10.93 11.62 1.68
CA ALA A 374 -11.93 12.53 2.21
C ALA A 374 -12.17 13.75 1.31
N HIS A 375 -13.34 14.35 1.46
CA HIS A 375 -13.82 15.50 0.69
C HIS A 375 -13.63 15.28 -0.83
N LYS A 376 -12.90 16.17 -1.51
CA LYS A 376 -12.66 16.08 -2.96
C LYS A 376 -11.77 14.91 -3.37
N ASP A 377 -10.90 14.45 -2.48
CA ASP A 377 -9.97 13.34 -2.74
C ASP A 377 -10.65 11.97 -2.44
N GLY A 378 -11.96 11.98 -2.15
CA GLY A 378 -12.74 10.77 -1.94
C GLY A 378 -12.78 9.88 -3.18
N SER A 379 -12.49 8.60 -2.97
CA SER A 379 -12.27 7.60 -4.01
C SER A 379 -12.64 6.20 -3.54
N LEU A 380 -12.93 5.32 -4.50
CA LEU A 380 -12.97 3.88 -4.25
C LEU A 380 -11.63 3.28 -4.68
N ARG A 381 -11.03 2.44 -3.83
CA ARG A 381 -9.78 1.74 -4.16
C ARG A 381 -10.03 0.25 -4.16
N ILE A 382 -9.59 -0.42 -5.22
CA ILE A 382 -9.72 -1.87 -5.37
C ILE A 382 -8.33 -2.45 -5.18
N VAL A 383 -8.16 -3.15 -4.08
CA VAL A 383 -6.91 -3.82 -3.72
C VAL A 383 -7.03 -5.28 -4.11
N ARG A 384 -6.20 -5.69 -5.07
CA ARG A 384 -6.11 -7.06 -5.57
C ARG A 384 -4.71 -7.59 -5.34
N ASN A 385 -4.59 -8.84 -4.93
CA ASN A 385 -3.28 -9.50 -4.85
C ASN A 385 -2.82 -9.92 -6.25
N GLY A 386 -1.59 -9.61 -6.62
CA GLY A 386 -1.05 -9.88 -7.95
C GLY A 386 -0.94 -8.64 -8.85
N ILE A 387 -0.26 -8.81 -9.98
CA ILE A 387 0.08 -7.77 -10.94
C ILE A 387 -1.03 -7.64 -11.98
N GLY A 388 -1.51 -6.43 -12.19
CA GLY A 388 -2.45 -6.10 -13.26
C GLY A 388 -1.77 -5.98 -14.63
N ILE A 389 -2.53 -6.24 -15.68
CA ILE A 389 -2.16 -5.91 -17.05
C ILE A 389 -3.20 -4.94 -17.58
N ASN A 390 -2.72 -3.79 -18.07
CA ASN A 390 -3.57 -2.81 -18.71
C ASN A 390 -3.71 -3.15 -20.20
N GLU A 391 -4.83 -3.78 -20.55
CA GLU A 391 -5.15 -4.19 -21.91
C GLU A 391 -5.39 -2.96 -22.80
N GLN A 392 -4.56 -2.81 -23.83
CA GLN A 392 -4.65 -1.73 -24.82
C GLN A 392 -5.33 -2.19 -26.11
N ALA A 393 -5.09 -3.43 -26.51
CA ALA A 393 -5.72 -4.05 -27.68
C ALA A 393 -6.02 -5.53 -27.43
N SER A 394 -7.07 -6.04 -28.08
CA SER A 394 -7.43 -7.46 -28.08
C SER A 394 -7.88 -7.89 -29.48
N VAL A 395 -7.44 -9.06 -29.92
CA VAL A 395 -7.74 -9.67 -31.21
C VAL A 395 -8.14 -11.13 -31.00
N GLU A 396 -9.26 -11.56 -31.56
CA GLU A 396 -9.73 -12.94 -31.42
C GLU A 396 -8.93 -13.89 -32.33
N LEU A 397 -8.00 -14.66 -31.74
CA LEU A 397 -7.18 -15.66 -32.45
C LEU A 397 -7.12 -16.96 -31.62
N GLN A 398 -7.49 -18.08 -32.25
CA GLN A 398 -7.54 -19.39 -31.60
C GLN A 398 -6.33 -20.26 -31.92
N GLY A 399 -5.84 -21.01 -30.93
CA GLY A 399 -4.87 -22.08 -31.15
C GLY A 399 -3.42 -21.62 -31.33
N ILE A 400 -3.04 -20.48 -30.75
CA ILE A 400 -1.66 -19.98 -30.75
C ILE A 400 -0.74 -20.96 -30.02
N LYS A 401 0.40 -21.30 -30.65
CA LYS A 401 1.44 -22.22 -30.15
C LYS A 401 2.80 -21.56 -29.92
N GLY A 402 2.94 -20.29 -30.29
CA GLY A 402 4.16 -19.52 -30.10
C GLY A 402 4.00 -18.10 -30.61
N MET A 403 4.69 -17.16 -29.97
CA MET A 403 4.68 -15.75 -30.31
C MET A 403 6.07 -15.16 -30.15
N TRP A 404 6.44 -14.28 -31.07
CA TRP A 404 7.72 -13.57 -31.05
C TRP A 404 7.57 -12.20 -31.72
N SER A 405 8.28 -11.22 -31.19
CA SER A 405 8.46 -9.91 -31.80
C SER A 405 9.72 -9.89 -32.67
N LEU A 406 9.69 -9.16 -33.78
CA LEU A 406 10.84 -8.94 -34.65
C LEU A 406 10.95 -7.47 -35.04
N LYS A 407 12.19 -7.03 -35.23
CA LYS A 407 12.54 -5.68 -35.68
C LYS A 407 12.83 -5.66 -37.19
N SER A 408 12.48 -4.56 -37.84
CA SER A 408 12.85 -4.32 -39.24
C SER A 408 14.36 -4.10 -39.41
N SER A 409 15.02 -3.49 -38.42
CA SER A 409 16.49 -3.37 -38.37
C SER A 409 16.99 -3.44 -36.93
N VAL A 410 18.23 -3.90 -36.74
CA VAL A 410 18.89 -3.93 -35.42
C VAL A 410 19.05 -2.52 -34.83
N ASP A 411 19.13 -1.49 -35.70
CA ASP A 411 19.28 -0.09 -35.28
C ASP A 411 17.94 0.57 -34.88
N GLU A 412 16.79 -0.07 -35.17
CA GLU A 412 15.49 0.45 -34.77
C GLU A 412 15.17 0.14 -33.30
N ALA A 413 14.69 1.15 -32.59
CA ALA A 413 14.33 1.03 -31.18
C ALA A 413 13.06 0.19 -30.96
N PHE A 414 12.17 0.15 -31.96
CA PHE A 414 10.84 -0.45 -31.88
C PHE A 414 10.71 -1.72 -32.73
N ASP A 415 9.92 -2.65 -32.23
CA ASP A 415 9.49 -3.86 -32.92
C ASP A 415 8.43 -3.52 -33.97
N THR A 416 8.56 -4.13 -35.14
CA THR A 416 7.67 -3.87 -36.29
C THR A 416 6.72 -5.03 -36.54
N PHE A 417 7.18 -6.26 -36.31
CA PHE A 417 6.45 -7.47 -36.64
C PHE A 417 6.18 -8.30 -35.39
N LEU A 418 4.98 -8.90 -35.34
CA LEU A 418 4.57 -9.90 -34.36
C LEU A 418 4.26 -11.21 -35.10
N VAL A 419 5.12 -12.21 -34.90
CA VAL A 419 4.96 -13.53 -35.50
C VAL A 419 4.15 -14.41 -34.58
N VAL A 420 3.05 -14.98 -35.09
CA VAL A 420 2.13 -15.86 -34.36
C VAL A 420 2.12 -17.22 -35.05
N SER A 421 2.54 -18.27 -34.33
CA SER A 421 2.55 -19.64 -34.86
C SER A 421 1.33 -20.42 -34.41
N PHE A 422 0.76 -21.17 -35.35
CA PHE A 422 -0.31 -22.15 -35.16
C PHE A 422 0.23 -23.56 -35.44
N ILE A 423 -0.64 -24.58 -35.31
CA ILE A 423 -0.25 -26.00 -35.51
C ILE A 423 0.18 -26.28 -36.96
N SER A 424 -0.46 -25.64 -37.94
CA SER A 424 -0.23 -25.88 -39.37
C SER A 424 0.22 -24.66 -40.15
N GLU A 425 0.24 -23.47 -39.55
CA GLU A 425 0.60 -22.23 -40.23
C GLU A 425 1.29 -21.24 -39.29
N THR A 426 1.95 -20.23 -39.86
CA THR A 426 2.54 -19.08 -39.17
C THR A 426 1.99 -17.82 -39.81
N ARG A 427 1.46 -16.90 -39.01
CA ARG A 427 0.99 -15.58 -39.44
C ARG A 427 1.92 -14.50 -38.91
N ILE A 428 2.05 -13.42 -39.65
CA ILE A 428 2.91 -12.29 -39.28
C ILE A 428 2.02 -11.05 -39.27
N LEU A 429 1.94 -10.37 -38.14
CA LEU A 429 1.20 -9.14 -37.97
C LEU A 429 2.20 -7.98 -37.98
N ALA A 430 1.91 -6.89 -38.67
CA ALA A 430 2.72 -5.68 -38.69
C ALA A 430 1.87 -4.46 -38.32
N MET A 431 2.52 -3.43 -37.78
CA MET A 431 1.88 -2.15 -37.50
C MET A 431 1.82 -1.29 -38.76
N ASN A 432 0.65 -0.73 -39.03
CA ASN A 432 0.41 0.16 -40.16
C ASN A 432 0.85 1.60 -39.85
N ILE A 433 0.78 2.49 -40.85
CA ILE A 433 0.96 3.94 -40.67
C ILE A 433 -0.16 4.55 -39.78
N GLU A 434 -1.31 3.87 -39.69
CA GLU A 434 -2.46 4.26 -38.86
C GLU A 434 -2.46 3.56 -37.48
N ASP A 435 -1.35 2.93 -37.08
CA ASP A 435 -1.20 2.24 -35.79
C ASP A 435 -2.16 1.05 -35.57
N GLU A 436 -2.71 0.47 -36.64
CA GLU A 436 -3.48 -0.77 -36.61
C GLU A 436 -2.61 -2.00 -36.92
N LEU A 437 -2.99 -3.18 -36.40
CA LEU A 437 -2.35 -4.46 -36.65
C LEU A 437 -2.94 -5.14 -37.90
N GLU A 438 -2.18 -5.22 -38.99
CA GLU A 438 -2.54 -5.97 -40.19
C GLU A 438 -1.68 -7.20 -40.43
N GLU A 439 -2.26 -8.19 -41.11
CA GLU A 439 -1.54 -9.38 -41.55
C GLU A 439 -0.64 -9.06 -42.75
N THR A 440 0.63 -9.41 -42.64
CA THR A 440 1.67 -9.20 -43.66
C THR A 440 2.43 -10.49 -43.92
N GLU A 441 3.10 -10.56 -45.08
CA GLU A 441 3.93 -11.71 -45.44
C GLU A 441 5.40 -11.30 -45.55
N ILE A 442 6.30 -12.18 -45.07
CA ILE A 442 7.74 -12.10 -45.29
C ILE A 442 8.11 -13.21 -46.27
N GLU A 443 8.52 -12.86 -47.49
CA GLU A 443 8.77 -13.84 -48.58
C GLU A 443 9.79 -14.93 -48.20
N GLY A 444 10.78 -14.61 -47.36
CA GLY A 444 11.76 -15.58 -46.86
C GLY A 444 11.22 -16.59 -45.83
N PHE A 445 10.05 -16.34 -45.24
CA PHE A 445 9.45 -17.18 -44.19
C PHE A 445 8.55 -18.27 -44.78
N LEU A 446 8.43 -19.40 -44.07
CA LEU A 446 7.41 -20.42 -44.35
C LEU A 446 6.15 -20.14 -43.53
N SER A 447 5.12 -19.61 -44.18
CA SER A 447 3.81 -19.41 -43.55
C SER A 447 2.99 -20.70 -43.45
N GLN A 448 3.25 -21.72 -44.28
CA GLN A 448 2.50 -22.99 -44.32
C GLN A 448 2.97 -24.06 -43.31
N VAL A 449 3.89 -23.70 -42.41
CA VAL A 449 4.48 -24.64 -41.44
C VAL A 449 4.50 -23.96 -40.07
N GLN A 450 4.39 -24.75 -39.00
CA GLN A 450 4.59 -24.28 -37.64
C GLN A 450 6.03 -23.77 -37.44
N THR A 451 6.15 -22.56 -36.92
CA THR A 451 7.42 -21.99 -36.46
C THR A 451 7.65 -22.43 -35.01
N LEU A 452 8.81 -23.03 -34.74
CA LEU A 452 9.21 -23.45 -33.39
C LEU A 452 9.90 -22.32 -32.62
N PHE A 453 10.67 -21.50 -33.32
CA PHE A 453 11.36 -20.35 -32.76
C PHE A 453 11.65 -19.32 -33.85
N CYS A 454 11.59 -18.04 -33.51
CA CYS A 454 12.17 -16.99 -34.34
C CYS A 454 12.77 -15.88 -33.49
N HIS A 455 13.77 -15.20 -34.05
CA HIS A 455 14.52 -14.16 -33.38
C HIS A 455 15.21 -13.23 -34.39
N ASP A 456 15.49 -12.01 -33.96
CA ASP A 456 16.38 -11.11 -34.65
C ASP A 456 17.84 -11.57 -34.48
N ALA A 457 18.62 -11.44 -35.56
CA ALA A 457 20.01 -11.82 -35.60
C ALA A 457 20.90 -10.66 -36.03
N VAL A 458 22.18 -10.77 -35.69
CA VAL A 458 23.21 -9.81 -36.12
C VAL A 458 23.24 -9.69 -37.65
N HIS A 459 23.76 -8.55 -38.14
CA HIS A 459 23.83 -8.22 -39.57
C HIS A 459 22.48 -7.94 -40.26
N ASN A 460 21.46 -7.47 -39.52
CA ASN A 460 20.11 -7.19 -40.02
C ASN A 460 19.46 -8.42 -40.66
N GLN A 461 19.47 -9.53 -39.91
CA GLN A 461 18.95 -10.83 -40.35
C GLN A 461 17.89 -11.33 -39.38
N LEU A 462 16.99 -12.17 -39.88
CA LEU A 462 15.92 -12.81 -39.13
C LEU A 462 16.10 -14.31 -39.23
N VAL A 463 15.93 -15.02 -38.12
CA VAL A 463 16.01 -16.48 -38.09
C VAL A 463 14.62 -17.05 -37.87
N GLN A 464 14.23 -17.99 -38.73
CA GLN A 464 13.03 -18.80 -38.54
C GLN A 464 13.43 -20.27 -38.42
N VAL A 465 13.04 -20.90 -37.32
CA VAL A 465 13.23 -22.35 -37.11
C VAL A 465 11.90 -23.07 -37.27
N THR A 466 11.85 -24.03 -38.20
CA THR A 466 10.70 -24.92 -38.40
C THR A 466 11.08 -26.35 -38.06
N SER A 467 10.11 -27.27 -38.10
CA SER A 467 10.34 -28.70 -37.85
C SER A 467 11.35 -29.36 -38.81
N ASN A 468 11.58 -28.78 -39.99
CA ASN A 468 12.43 -29.38 -41.03
C ASN A 468 13.70 -28.57 -41.32
N SER A 469 13.73 -27.27 -41.01
CA SER A 469 14.84 -26.40 -41.42
C SER A 469 14.98 -25.15 -40.57
N VAL A 470 16.20 -24.62 -40.49
CA VAL A 470 16.50 -23.27 -40.00
C VAL A 470 16.73 -22.36 -41.20
N ARG A 471 16.02 -21.23 -41.27
CA ARG A 471 16.09 -20.28 -42.38
C ARG A 471 16.61 -18.95 -41.88
N LEU A 472 17.54 -18.37 -42.64
CA LEU A 472 18.13 -17.05 -42.40
C LEU A 472 17.64 -16.11 -43.49
N VAL A 473 16.94 -15.06 -43.08
CA VAL A 473 16.26 -14.10 -43.97
C VAL A 473 16.87 -12.72 -43.74
N SER A 474 17.04 -11.94 -44.80
CA SER A 474 17.48 -10.54 -44.64
C SER A 474 16.31 -9.70 -44.13
N SER A 475 16.51 -8.89 -43.10
CA SER A 475 15.44 -8.03 -42.58
C SER A 475 15.03 -6.93 -43.58
N THR A 476 16.02 -6.35 -44.28
CA THR A 476 15.80 -5.27 -45.26
C THR A 476 15.19 -5.75 -46.59
N THR A 477 15.75 -6.79 -47.20
CA THR A 477 15.28 -7.28 -48.51
C THR A 477 14.16 -8.32 -48.38
N ARG A 478 13.94 -8.87 -47.18
CA ARG A 478 12.96 -9.94 -46.88
C ARG A 478 13.16 -11.23 -47.66
N GLU A 479 14.29 -11.36 -48.35
CA GLU A 479 14.68 -12.54 -49.11
C GLU A 479 15.44 -13.55 -48.24
N LEU A 480 15.27 -14.83 -48.57
CA LEU A 480 16.02 -15.92 -47.96
C LEU A 480 17.50 -15.86 -48.37
N ARG A 481 18.40 -15.74 -47.39
CA ARG A 481 19.86 -15.78 -47.63
C ARG A 481 20.43 -17.18 -47.52
N ASN A 482 20.04 -17.91 -46.48
CA ASN A 482 20.60 -19.24 -46.22
C ASN A 482 19.56 -20.16 -45.57
N LYS A 483 19.77 -21.46 -45.70
CA LYS A 483 18.94 -22.51 -45.14
C LYS A 483 19.80 -23.67 -44.67
N TRP A 484 19.57 -24.12 -43.44
CA TRP A 484 20.04 -25.39 -42.92
C TRP A 484 18.88 -26.38 -42.90
N GLU A 485 19.08 -27.60 -43.37
CA GLU A 485 18.07 -28.66 -43.41
C GLU A 485 18.44 -29.80 -42.47
N ALA A 486 17.45 -30.33 -41.76
CA ALA A 486 17.66 -31.50 -40.91
C ALA A 486 17.93 -32.76 -41.77
N PRO A 487 18.81 -33.68 -41.32
CA PRO A 487 19.07 -34.94 -42.01
C PRO A 487 17.79 -35.77 -42.22
N ALA A 488 17.71 -36.48 -43.35
CA ALA A 488 16.51 -37.22 -43.74
C ALA A 488 16.05 -38.22 -42.66
N GLY A 489 14.82 -38.03 -42.15
CA GLY A 489 14.18 -38.87 -41.13
C GLY A 489 14.19 -38.30 -39.71
N PHE A 490 14.91 -37.20 -39.46
CA PHE A 490 14.93 -36.52 -38.17
C PHE A 490 14.28 -35.14 -38.27
N THR A 491 13.28 -34.90 -37.44
CA THR A 491 12.64 -33.59 -37.29
C THR A 491 13.27 -32.81 -36.15
N VAL A 492 13.31 -31.49 -36.25
CA VAL A 492 13.66 -30.59 -35.15
C VAL A 492 12.52 -30.61 -34.13
N ASN A 493 12.83 -30.96 -32.89
CA ASN A 493 11.84 -31.05 -31.80
C ASN A 493 11.83 -29.77 -30.97
N VAL A 494 13.02 -29.23 -30.65
CA VAL A 494 13.19 -28.04 -29.82
C VAL A 494 14.31 -27.21 -30.42
N ALA A 495 14.13 -25.89 -30.43
CA ALA A 495 15.18 -24.96 -30.84
C ALA A 495 15.13 -23.69 -29.99
N THR A 496 16.29 -23.07 -29.85
CA THR A 496 16.48 -21.76 -29.24
C THR A 496 17.53 -21.00 -30.05
N ALA A 497 17.40 -19.69 -30.13
CA ALA A 497 18.35 -18.82 -30.82
C ALA A 497 18.56 -17.55 -30.00
N ASN A 498 19.78 -17.01 -30.08
CA ASN A 498 20.09 -15.65 -29.68
C ASN A 498 20.59 -14.88 -30.92
N ALA A 499 21.08 -13.66 -30.74
CA ALA A 499 21.47 -12.81 -31.85
C ALA A 499 22.56 -13.40 -32.78
N SER A 500 23.43 -14.31 -32.28
CA SER A 500 24.55 -14.87 -33.06
C SER A 500 24.62 -16.40 -33.10
N GLN A 501 23.83 -17.11 -32.30
CA GLN A 501 23.90 -18.55 -32.11
C GLN A 501 22.52 -19.18 -32.22
N VAL A 502 22.46 -20.38 -32.78
CA VAL A 502 21.25 -21.24 -32.80
C VAL A 502 21.62 -22.60 -32.23
N LEU A 503 20.84 -23.06 -31.26
CA LEU A 503 20.94 -24.40 -30.69
C LEU A 503 19.65 -25.15 -30.94
N LEU A 504 19.75 -26.32 -31.56
CA LEU A 504 18.59 -27.13 -31.91
C LEU A 504 18.81 -28.60 -31.54
N ALA A 505 17.72 -29.27 -31.19
CA ALA A 505 17.69 -30.70 -30.95
C ALA A 505 16.78 -31.38 -31.97
N THR A 506 17.26 -32.45 -32.59
CA THR A 506 16.47 -33.29 -33.50
C THR A 506 16.01 -34.57 -32.81
N GLY A 507 15.03 -35.25 -33.39
CA GLY A 507 14.64 -36.60 -32.97
C GLY A 507 15.84 -37.54 -32.86
N GLY A 508 15.80 -38.47 -31.90
CA GLY A 508 16.92 -39.39 -31.65
C GLY A 508 18.04 -38.84 -30.75
N GLY A 509 17.87 -37.67 -30.12
CA GLY A 509 18.81 -37.14 -29.12
C GLY A 509 20.02 -36.41 -29.70
N HIS A 510 19.97 -35.96 -30.96
CA HIS A 510 21.05 -35.17 -31.56
C HIS A 510 20.93 -33.69 -31.15
N LEU A 511 22.04 -33.11 -30.70
CA LEU A 511 22.18 -31.69 -30.39
C LEU A 511 23.10 -31.05 -31.42
N VAL A 512 22.62 -30.00 -32.09
CA VAL A 512 23.33 -29.29 -33.17
C VAL A 512 23.47 -27.82 -32.78
N TYR A 513 24.70 -27.30 -32.87
CA TYR A 513 25.03 -25.91 -32.63
C TYR A 513 25.44 -25.22 -33.93
N LEU A 514 24.72 -24.16 -34.29
CA LEU A 514 24.94 -23.34 -35.47
C LEU A 514 25.35 -21.91 -35.04
N GLU A 515 26.26 -21.31 -35.79
CA GLU A 515 26.60 -19.89 -35.68
C GLU A 515 26.05 -19.10 -36.86
N ILE A 516 25.57 -17.89 -36.56
CA ILE A 516 25.00 -16.94 -37.52
C ILE A 516 26.10 -15.95 -37.92
N GLY A 517 26.59 -16.06 -39.14
CA GLY A 517 27.47 -15.08 -39.77
C GLY A 517 26.70 -14.16 -40.73
N ASP A 518 27.41 -13.28 -41.44
CA ASP A 518 26.80 -12.40 -42.45
C ASP A 518 26.27 -13.19 -43.66
N GLY A 519 25.01 -13.63 -43.58
CA GLY A 519 24.33 -14.33 -44.66
C GLY A 519 24.66 -15.82 -44.72
N THR A 520 25.39 -16.34 -43.72
CA THR A 520 25.78 -17.75 -43.64
C THR A 520 25.38 -18.37 -42.31
N LEU A 521 24.71 -19.53 -42.36
CA LEU A 521 24.51 -20.41 -41.22
C LEU A 521 25.59 -21.50 -41.24
N THR A 522 26.47 -21.52 -40.24
CA THR A 522 27.55 -22.50 -40.14
C THR A 522 27.30 -23.49 -39.02
N GLU A 523 27.27 -24.78 -39.35
CA GLU A 523 27.22 -25.85 -38.36
C GLU A 523 28.62 -26.04 -37.75
N VAL A 524 28.75 -25.69 -36.47
CA VAL A 524 30.03 -25.73 -35.77
C VAL A 524 30.23 -27.08 -35.10
N LYS A 525 29.18 -27.62 -34.45
CA LYS A 525 29.28 -28.86 -33.70
C LYS A 525 27.97 -29.64 -33.69
N HIS A 526 28.11 -30.96 -33.74
CA HIS A 526 27.04 -31.95 -33.61
C HIS A 526 27.46 -33.02 -32.59
N GLU A 527 26.58 -33.32 -31.64
CA GLU A 527 26.76 -34.32 -30.58
C GLU A 527 25.51 -35.20 -30.44
N LEU A 528 25.70 -36.48 -30.11
CA LEU A 528 24.60 -37.42 -29.83
C LEU A 528 24.50 -37.62 -28.32
N LEU A 529 23.37 -37.22 -27.74
CA LEU A 529 23.08 -37.38 -26.32
C LEU A 529 22.50 -38.77 -26.01
N GLU A 530 22.61 -39.18 -24.76
CA GLU A 530 22.11 -40.48 -24.25
C GLU A 530 20.58 -40.59 -24.30
N TYR A 531 19.88 -39.47 -24.19
CA TYR A 531 18.42 -39.38 -24.11
C TYR A 531 17.89 -38.22 -24.94
N GLU A 532 16.58 -38.20 -25.17
CA GLU A 532 15.93 -37.11 -25.88
C GLU A 532 15.90 -35.81 -25.06
N VAL A 533 15.95 -34.69 -25.78
CA VAL A 533 15.94 -33.34 -25.21
C VAL A 533 14.50 -32.85 -25.08
N SER A 534 14.15 -32.29 -23.92
CA SER A 534 12.82 -31.73 -23.65
C SER A 534 12.75 -30.21 -23.86
N CYS A 535 13.80 -29.48 -23.48
CA CYS A 535 13.87 -28.02 -23.54
C CYS A 535 15.33 -27.56 -23.62
N LEU A 536 15.54 -26.38 -24.21
CA LEU A 536 16.85 -25.79 -24.50
C LEU A 536 16.82 -24.31 -24.20
N ASP A 537 17.93 -23.76 -23.71
CA ASP A 537 18.11 -22.32 -23.60
C ASP A 537 19.59 -21.89 -23.74
N ILE A 538 19.80 -20.76 -24.40
CA ILE A 538 21.12 -20.14 -24.66
C ILE A 538 21.09 -18.62 -24.45
N ASN A 539 20.20 -18.15 -23.57
CA ASN A 539 20.09 -16.73 -23.28
C ASN A 539 21.43 -16.21 -22.73
N PRO A 540 22.02 -15.15 -23.31
CA PRO A 540 23.34 -14.68 -22.93
C PRO A 540 23.35 -14.15 -21.50
N ILE A 541 24.28 -14.68 -20.70
CA ILE A 541 24.57 -14.22 -19.34
C ILE A 541 26.01 -13.71 -19.31
N GLY A 542 26.23 -12.42 -19.06
CA GLY A 542 27.55 -11.80 -18.89
C GLY A 542 27.72 -10.48 -19.64
N ASP A 543 28.98 -10.07 -19.86
CA ASP A 543 29.33 -8.77 -20.45
C ASP A 543 28.98 -8.65 -21.94
N ASN A 544 28.79 -9.77 -22.64
CA ASN A 544 28.48 -9.79 -24.06
C ASN A 544 26.98 -10.12 -24.29
N PRO A 545 26.16 -9.16 -24.73
CA PRO A 545 24.72 -9.36 -24.89
C PRO A 545 24.35 -10.24 -26.10
N ASN A 546 25.29 -10.51 -27.01
CA ASN A 546 24.98 -11.20 -28.27
C ASN A 546 25.47 -12.65 -28.31
N TYR A 547 26.26 -13.09 -27.33
CA TYR A 547 26.93 -14.40 -27.34
C TYR A 547 26.86 -15.07 -25.97
N SER A 548 26.36 -16.30 -25.93
CA SER A 548 26.34 -17.13 -24.72
C SER A 548 27.50 -18.12 -24.69
N GLN A 549 28.10 -18.25 -23.51
CA GLN A 549 29.14 -19.27 -23.23
C GLN A 549 28.54 -20.60 -22.75
N LEU A 550 27.28 -20.58 -22.29
CA LEU A 550 26.62 -21.70 -21.65
C LEU A 550 25.32 -22.05 -22.37
N ALA A 551 25.03 -23.33 -22.46
CA ALA A 551 23.76 -23.86 -22.94
C ALA A 551 23.13 -24.74 -21.85
N ALA A 552 21.87 -24.49 -21.53
CA ALA A 552 21.11 -25.30 -20.60
C ALA A 552 20.18 -26.25 -21.37
N VAL A 553 20.21 -27.53 -21.02
CA VAL A 553 19.51 -28.60 -21.73
C VAL A 553 18.75 -29.49 -20.73
N GLY A 554 17.43 -29.58 -20.89
CA GLY A 554 16.59 -30.51 -20.15
C GLY A 554 16.43 -31.85 -20.87
N MET A 555 16.51 -32.96 -20.13
CA MET A 555 16.41 -34.32 -20.68
C MET A 555 15.06 -34.98 -20.34
N TRP A 556 14.52 -35.80 -21.26
CA TRP A 556 13.28 -36.56 -21.06
C TRP A 556 13.43 -37.71 -20.06
N THR A 557 14.31 -38.68 -20.33
CA THR A 557 14.31 -39.97 -19.61
C THR A 557 15.00 -39.91 -18.26
N ASP A 558 16.08 -39.14 -18.18
CA ASP A 558 16.96 -39.05 -17.00
C ASP A 558 16.59 -37.88 -16.07
N LEU A 559 15.50 -37.18 -16.39
CA LEU A 559 14.91 -36.08 -15.59
C LEU A 559 15.97 -35.15 -15.01
N SER A 560 16.92 -34.75 -15.87
CA SER A 560 18.08 -33.95 -15.50
C SER A 560 18.15 -32.67 -16.32
N VAL A 561 18.71 -31.63 -15.69
CA VAL A 561 19.18 -30.45 -16.41
C VAL A 561 20.69 -30.55 -16.51
N ARG A 562 21.19 -30.37 -17.73
CA ARG A 562 22.60 -30.47 -18.10
C ARG A 562 23.05 -29.12 -18.63
N ILE A 563 24.23 -28.67 -18.16
CA ILE A 563 24.87 -27.45 -18.64
C ILE A 563 26.03 -27.82 -19.54
N PHE A 564 26.05 -27.24 -20.73
CA PHE A 564 27.09 -27.43 -21.75
C PHE A 564 27.85 -26.13 -21.99
N VAL A 565 29.16 -26.24 -22.26
CA VAL A 565 29.96 -25.10 -22.76
C VAL A 565 29.78 -24.97 -24.26
N LEU A 566 29.53 -23.76 -24.73
CA LEU A 566 29.60 -23.40 -26.15
C LEU A 566 31.00 -22.84 -26.48
N PRO A 567 31.60 -23.20 -27.63
CA PRO A 567 31.04 -23.97 -28.75
C PRO A 567 31.29 -25.50 -28.68
N GLU A 568 32.08 -25.99 -27.72
CA GLU A 568 32.54 -27.39 -27.69
C GLU A 568 31.43 -28.44 -27.41
N LEU A 569 30.28 -28.01 -26.88
CA LEU A 569 29.19 -28.88 -26.38
C LEU A 569 29.67 -29.91 -25.35
N LYS A 570 30.63 -29.52 -24.51
CA LYS A 570 31.10 -30.36 -23.41
C LYS A 570 30.21 -30.18 -22.19
N LEU A 571 29.76 -31.29 -21.61
CA LEU A 571 28.99 -31.32 -20.37
C LEU A 571 29.87 -30.85 -19.19
N ILE A 572 29.39 -29.83 -18.46
CA ILE A 572 30.01 -29.34 -17.21
C ILE A 572 29.32 -29.99 -16.01
N THR A 573 28.02 -29.73 -15.88
CA THR A 573 27.23 -30.04 -14.70
C THR A 573 25.99 -30.80 -15.12
N LYS A 574 25.68 -31.85 -14.37
CA LYS A 574 24.48 -32.68 -14.53
C LYS A 574 23.76 -32.70 -13.20
N GLU A 575 22.60 -32.05 -13.15
CA GLU A 575 21.77 -31.97 -11.95
C GLU A 575 20.49 -32.80 -12.11
N HIS A 576 20.21 -33.67 -11.14
CA HIS A 576 19.01 -34.50 -11.15
C HIS A 576 17.85 -33.78 -10.47
N LEU A 577 16.76 -33.57 -11.23
CA LEU A 577 15.61 -32.82 -10.73
C LEU A 577 14.80 -33.64 -9.72
N GLY A 578 14.80 -34.98 -9.83
CA GLY A 578 14.06 -35.88 -8.95
C GLY A 578 12.54 -35.84 -9.15
N GLY A 579 11.88 -36.99 -8.97
CA GLY A 579 10.45 -37.17 -9.25
C GLY A 579 10.21 -37.95 -10.55
N GLU A 580 8.97 -37.93 -11.06
CA GLU A 580 8.54 -38.66 -12.26
C GLU A 580 8.20 -37.72 -13.45
N ILE A 581 8.40 -36.41 -13.30
CA ILE A 581 7.90 -35.39 -14.23
C ILE A 581 9.05 -34.69 -14.97
N ILE A 582 8.88 -34.55 -16.29
CA ILE A 582 9.89 -33.96 -17.18
C ILE A 582 10.01 -32.44 -17.06
N PRO A 583 11.20 -31.86 -17.29
CA PRO A 583 11.37 -30.43 -17.47
C PRO A 583 10.77 -30.00 -18.82
N ARG A 584 9.97 -28.93 -18.82
CA ARG A 584 9.27 -28.40 -20.01
C ARG A 584 9.83 -27.08 -20.51
N SER A 585 10.39 -26.26 -19.64
CA SER A 585 11.02 -24.99 -20.01
C SER A 585 12.22 -24.75 -19.11
N VAL A 586 13.31 -24.27 -19.68
CA VAL A 586 14.52 -23.87 -18.98
C VAL A 586 14.88 -22.48 -19.45
N LEU A 587 15.41 -21.65 -18.55
CA LEU A 587 15.81 -20.28 -18.85
C LEU A 587 17.04 -19.87 -18.03
N LEU A 588 18.04 -19.35 -18.72
CA LEU A 588 19.21 -18.67 -18.20
C LEU A 588 18.89 -17.18 -18.05
N CYS A 589 19.09 -16.61 -16.86
CA CYS A 589 18.81 -15.19 -16.63
C CYS A 589 19.75 -14.59 -15.58
N ALA A 590 19.88 -13.27 -15.57
CA ALA A 590 20.58 -12.52 -14.53
C ALA A 590 19.66 -11.49 -13.90
N PHE A 591 19.63 -11.45 -12.58
CA PHE A 591 18.90 -10.46 -11.79
C PHE A 591 19.85 -9.74 -10.83
N GLU A 592 19.86 -8.40 -10.83
CA GLU A 592 20.72 -7.59 -9.95
C GLU A 592 22.21 -8.02 -9.95
N GLY A 593 22.72 -8.48 -11.09
CA GLY A 593 24.10 -8.97 -11.24
C GLY A 593 24.35 -10.41 -10.76
N ILE A 594 23.32 -11.14 -10.32
CA ILE A 594 23.41 -12.56 -9.95
C ILE A 594 22.78 -13.41 -11.06
N SER A 595 23.48 -14.45 -11.50
CA SER A 595 23.03 -15.37 -12.55
C SER A 595 22.22 -16.53 -11.96
N TYR A 596 21.13 -16.88 -12.62
CA TYR A 596 20.21 -17.93 -12.23
C TYR A 596 19.86 -18.84 -13.41
N LEU A 597 19.62 -20.10 -13.08
CA LEU A 597 18.99 -21.09 -13.95
C LEU A 597 17.60 -21.40 -13.39
N LEU A 598 16.58 -21.15 -14.21
CA LEU A 598 15.19 -21.47 -13.91
C LEU A 598 14.77 -22.70 -14.73
N CYS A 599 14.16 -23.68 -14.08
CA CYS A 599 13.70 -24.91 -14.70
C CYS A 599 12.25 -25.20 -14.30
N ALA A 600 11.33 -25.07 -15.25
CA ALA A 600 9.92 -25.39 -15.08
C ALA A 600 9.63 -26.86 -15.44
N LEU A 601 8.91 -27.54 -14.58
CA LEU A 601 8.45 -28.92 -14.72
C LEU A 601 7.05 -28.99 -15.33
N GLY A 602 6.66 -30.17 -15.82
CA GLY A 602 5.36 -30.41 -16.43
C GLY A 602 4.15 -30.34 -15.48
N ASP A 603 4.37 -30.32 -14.17
CA ASP A 603 3.35 -30.26 -13.12
C ASP A 603 3.15 -28.84 -12.55
N GLY A 604 3.73 -27.83 -13.19
CA GLY A 604 3.65 -26.44 -12.76
C GLY A 604 4.58 -26.07 -11.61
N HIS A 605 5.52 -26.95 -11.23
CA HIS A 605 6.61 -26.58 -10.33
C HIS A 605 7.78 -25.92 -11.08
N LEU A 606 8.34 -24.90 -10.46
CA LEU A 606 9.56 -24.22 -10.87
C LEU A 606 10.70 -24.54 -9.90
N LEU A 607 11.84 -24.95 -10.44
CA LEU A 607 13.10 -25.08 -9.73
C LEU A 607 13.99 -23.89 -10.08
N ASN A 608 14.56 -23.25 -9.06
CA ASN A 608 15.56 -22.21 -9.24
C ASN A 608 16.92 -22.72 -8.75
N PHE A 609 17.98 -22.26 -9.42
CA PHE A 609 19.36 -22.54 -9.06
C PHE A 609 20.17 -21.27 -9.27
N GLN A 610 21.08 -20.97 -8.35
CA GLN A 610 22.09 -19.95 -8.57
C GLN A 610 23.20 -20.54 -9.44
N LEU A 611 23.53 -19.85 -10.53
CA LEU A 611 24.53 -20.28 -11.49
C LEU A 611 25.80 -19.45 -11.33
N ASP A 612 26.94 -20.11 -11.18
CA ASP A 612 28.24 -19.46 -11.29
C ASP A 612 28.70 -19.51 -12.76
N THR A 613 28.83 -18.35 -13.40
CA THR A 613 29.19 -18.23 -14.82
C THR A 613 30.59 -18.75 -15.12
N SER A 614 31.50 -18.74 -14.14
CA SER A 614 32.89 -19.15 -14.33
C SER A 614 33.08 -20.67 -14.22
N SER A 615 32.37 -21.30 -13.29
CA SER A 615 32.49 -22.74 -13.00
C SER A 615 31.37 -23.58 -13.63
N GLY A 616 30.23 -22.99 -13.97
CA GLY A 616 29.04 -23.70 -14.44
C GLY A 616 28.37 -24.56 -13.37
N GLU A 617 28.73 -24.39 -12.08
CA GLU A 617 28.09 -25.09 -10.97
C GLU A 617 26.74 -24.48 -10.60
N LEU A 618 25.80 -25.35 -10.24
CA LEU A 618 24.47 -24.99 -9.74
C LEU A 618 24.45 -25.08 -8.20
N ARG A 619 24.04 -24.00 -7.55
CA ARG A 619 23.94 -23.89 -6.09
C ARG A 619 22.53 -23.49 -5.66
N ASP A 620 22.21 -23.70 -4.38
CA ASP A 620 21.00 -23.23 -3.72
C ASP A 620 19.69 -23.58 -4.46
N ARG A 621 19.45 -24.88 -4.66
CA ARG A 621 18.21 -25.42 -5.23
C ARG A 621 16.99 -25.05 -4.37
N LYS A 622 16.03 -24.31 -4.94
CA LYS A 622 14.69 -24.14 -4.34
C LYS A 622 13.59 -24.58 -5.30
N LYS A 623 12.49 -25.07 -4.72
CA LYS A 623 11.30 -25.55 -5.44
C LYS A 623 10.09 -24.70 -5.08
N VAL A 624 9.41 -24.16 -6.09
CA VAL A 624 8.21 -23.33 -5.97
C VAL A 624 7.12 -23.91 -6.85
N SER A 625 5.86 -23.86 -6.43
CA SER A 625 4.72 -24.26 -7.26
C SER A 625 4.06 -22.99 -7.79
N LEU A 626 3.99 -22.82 -9.11
CA LEU A 626 3.32 -21.69 -9.75
C LEU A 626 1.91 -22.07 -10.19
N GLY A 627 1.74 -23.27 -10.73
CA GLY A 627 0.45 -23.77 -11.21
C GLY A 627 0.38 -25.29 -11.20
N THR A 628 -0.57 -25.82 -11.96
CA THR A 628 -0.71 -27.27 -12.22
C THR A 628 -0.38 -27.64 -13.66
N GLN A 629 -0.42 -26.67 -14.57
CA GLN A 629 -0.08 -26.84 -15.98
C GLN A 629 1.41 -26.61 -16.25
N PRO A 630 1.96 -27.12 -17.37
CA PRO A 630 3.35 -26.90 -17.74
C PRO A 630 3.63 -25.42 -18.01
N THR A 631 4.59 -24.86 -17.29
CA THR A 631 4.92 -23.43 -17.37
C THR A 631 5.95 -23.15 -18.46
N THR A 632 5.73 -22.10 -19.26
CA THR A 632 6.73 -21.56 -20.20
C THR A 632 7.35 -20.27 -19.66
N LEU A 633 8.67 -20.15 -19.75
CA LEU A 633 9.43 -19.02 -19.22
C LEU A 633 9.90 -18.09 -20.35
N ARG A 634 9.71 -16.78 -20.17
CA ARG A 634 10.18 -15.76 -21.12
C ARG A 634 10.72 -14.55 -20.39
N THR A 635 11.87 -14.02 -20.84
CA THR A 635 12.40 -12.75 -20.33
C THR A 635 11.70 -11.56 -20.98
N PHE A 636 11.48 -10.51 -20.21
CA PHE A 636 11.10 -9.19 -20.72
C PHE A 636 11.77 -8.10 -19.89
N SER A 637 11.93 -6.92 -20.47
CA SER A 637 12.45 -5.74 -19.76
C SER A 637 11.30 -4.77 -19.45
N SER A 638 11.28 -4.25 -18.23
CA SER A 638 10.38 -3.15 -17.83
C SER A 638 11.18 -2.12 -17.03
N LYS A 639 11.01 -0.83 -17.31
CA LYS A 639 11.72 0.28 -16.63
C LYS A 639 13.24 0.03 -16.44
N SER A 640 13.92 -0.47 -17.47
CA SER A 640 15.35 -0.84 -17.48
C SER A 640 15.80 -2.03 -16.61
N ALA A 641 14.86 -2.75 -15.99
CA ALA A 641 15.13 -3.99 -15.26
C ALA A 641 14.66 -5.22 -16.07
N THR A 642 15.38 -6.33 -15.96
CA THR A 642 15.01 -7.61 -16.58
C THR A 642 14.16 -8.44 -15.63
N HIS A 643 13.04 -8.93 -16.15
CA HIS A 643 12.08 -9.77 -15.45
C HIS A 643 11.79 -11.05 -16.24
N VAL A 644 11.24 -12.06 -15.59
CA VAL A 644 10.83 -13.31 -16.24
C VAL A 644 9.33 -13.51 -16.06
N PHE A 645 8.62 -13.70 -17.16
CA PHE A 645 7.22 -14.08 -17.18
C PHE A 645 7.12 -15.60 -17.24
N ALA A 646 6.34 -16.18 -16.33
CA ALA A 646 6.00 -17.58 -16.24
C ALA A 646 4.55 -17.76 -16.71
N ALA A 647 4.37 -18.20 -17.95
CA ALA A 647 3.06 -18.44 -18.56
C ALA A 647 2.56 -19.85 -18.20
N SER A 648 1.39 -19.93 -17.56
CA SER A 648 0.74 -21.15 -17.07
C SER A 648 -0.77 -20.89 -16.89
N ASP A 649 -1.48 -21.87 -16.34
CA ASP A 649 -2.80 -21.74 -15.70
C ASP A 649 -2.82 -20.74 -14.52
N ARG A 650 -1.65 -20.40 -13.99
CA ARG A 650 -1.46 -19.33 -13.01
C ARG A 650 -0.24 -18.51 -13.44
N PRO A 651 -0.44 -17.49 -14.29
CA PRO A 651 0.66 -16.70 -14.78
C PRO A 651 1.34 -15.95 -13.63
N ALA A 652 2.66 -15.88 -13.64
CA ALA A 652 3.44 -15.20 -12.61
C ALA A 652 4.61 -14.43 -13.21
N VAL A 653 4.99 -13.33 -12.59
CA VAL A 653 6.23 -12.60 -12.88
C VAL A 653 7.24 -12.89 -11.79
N ILE A 654 8.45 -13.20 -12.22
CA ILE A 654 9.63 -13.47 -11.40
C ILE A 654 10.57 -12.29 -11.57
N TYR A 655 10.91 -11.67 -10.45
CA TYR A 655 11.83 -10.54 -10.40
C TYR A 655 12.68 -10.63 -9.14
N SER A 656 13.79 -9.89 -9.13
CA SER A 656 14.58 -9.71 -7.91
C SER A 656 14.25 -8.37 -7.26
N LYS A 657 14.16 -8.40 -5.94
CA LYS A 657 14.20 -7.21 -5.09
C LYS A 657 15.13 -7.50 -3.93
N ASN A 658 16.10 -6.62 -3.67
CA ASN A 658 17.11 -6.79 -2.63
C ASN A 658 17.86 -8.14 -2.75
N LYS A 659 18.25 -8.53 -3.97
CA LYS A 659 18.95 -9.79 -4.28
C LYS A 659 18.17 -11.06 -3.94
N LYS A 660 16.85 -10.98 -3.77
CA LYS A 660 15.96 -12.11 -3.52
C LYS A 660 14.92 -12.22 -4.63
N LEU A 661 14.71 -13.44 -5.11
CA LEU A 661 13.66 -13.73 -6.09
C LEU A 661 12.28 -13.67 -5.44
N ILE A 662 11.39 -12.89 -6.07
CA ILE A 662 9.98 -12.75 -5.71
C ILE A 662 9.13 -13.29 -6.86
N TYR A 663 8.06 -13.98 -6.51
CA TYR A 663 7.09 -14.56 -7.42
C TYR A 663 5.77 -13.85 -7.19
N SER A 664 5.32 -13.07 -8.17
CA SER A 664 4.06 -12.34 -8.11
C SER A 664 3.11 -12.88 -9.16
N ASN A 665 1.94 -13.34 -8.73
CA ASN A 665 0.91 -13.79 -9.67
C ASN A 665 0.43 -12.62 -10.52
N VAL A 666 0.04 -12.91 -11.76
CA VAL A 666 -0.57 -11.95 -12.67
C VAL A 666 -2.07 -12.20 -12.66
N ASN A 667 -2.86 -11.13 -12.67
CA ASN A 667 -4.32 -11.17 -12.56
C ASN A 667 -5.00 -11.60 -13.86
N LEU A 668 -4.53 -12.70 -14.45
CA LEU A 668 -5.07 -13.33 -15.65
C LEU A 668 -5.35 -14.81 -15.39
N LYS A 669 -6.41 -15.34 -16.01
CA LYS A 669 -6.84 -16.73 -15.80
C LYS A 669 -5.84 -17.75 -16.31
N GLU A 670 -5.40 -17.60 -17.55
CA GLU A 670 -4.46 -18.52 -18.18
C GLU A 670 -3.70 -17.76 -19.25
N VAL A 671 -2.39 -18.00 -19.31
CA VAL A 671 -1.55 -17.49 -20.39
C VAL A 671 -0.83 -18.67 -21.01
N SER A 672 -1.06 -18.88 -22.29
CA SER A 672 -0.40 -19.96 -23.05
C SER A 672 1.02 -19.55 -23.43
N HIS A 673 1.15 -18.36 -24.02
CA HIS A 673 2.40 -17.80 -24.51
C HIS A 673 2.42 -16.29 -24.30
N MET A 674 3.63 -15.76 -24.12
CA MET A 674 3.88 -14.34 -23.91
C MET A 674 5.15 -13.95 -24.65
N CYS A 675 5.18 -12.75 -25.23
CA CYS A 675 6.39 -12.13 -25.73
C CYS A 675 6.41 -10.61 -25.47
N PRO A 676 7.58 -10.02 -25.24
CA PRO A 676 7.72 -8.56 -25.22
C PRO A 676 7.41 -7.99 -26.60
N PHE A 677 6.68 -6.88 -26.66
CA PHE A 677 6.33 -6.22 -27.92
C PHE A 677 6.38 -4.70 -27.73
N ASN A 678 7.52 -4.11 -28.08
CA ASN A 678 7.75 -2.68 -27.91
C ASN A 678 7.60 -1.98 -29.27
N SER A 679 6.40 -1.51 -29.60
CA SER A 679 6.14 -0.79 -30.86
C SER A 679 6.01 0.72 -30.61
N ALA A 680 6.05 1.53 -31.68
CA ALA A 680 5.87 2.98 -31.54
C ALA A 680 4.47 3.35 -31.00
N ALA A 681 3.44 2.59 -31.39
CA ALA A 681 2.07 2.76 -30.89
C ALA A 681 1.89 2.21 -29.47
N PHE A 682 2.60 1.12 -29.15
CA PHE A 682 2.54 0.42 -27.88
C PHE A 682 3.95 0.33 -27.25
N PRO A 683 4.44 1.42 -26.64
CA PRO A 683 5.76 1.44 -26.00
C PRO A 683 5.75 0.60 -24.72
N ASP A 684 6.82 -0.16 -24.50
CA ASP A 684 7.03 -1.04 -23.32
C ASP A 684 5.87 -2.04 -23.07
N SER A 685 5.19 -2.48 -24.13
CA SER A 685 4.05 -3.41 -24.06
C SER A 685 4.46 -4.88 -24.17
N LEU A 686 3.52 -5.75 -23.80
CA LEU A 686 3.61 -7.20 -23.85
C LEU A 686 2.47 -7.73 -24.70
N ALA A 687 2.76 -8.73 -25.53
CA ALA A 687 1.75 -9.48 -26.26
C ALA A 687 1.53 -10.84 -25.59
N ILE A 688 0.26 -11.16 -25.29
CA ILE A 688 -0.15 -12.28 -24.44
C ILE A 688 -1.23 -13.06 -25.17
N ALA A 689 -0.96 -14.35 -25.42
CA ALA A 689 -1.94 -15.28 -25.99
C ALA A 689 -2.66 -16.06 -24.89
N ARG A 690 -3.99 -16.03 -24.98
CA ARG A 690 -4.91 -16.80 -24.17
C ARG A 690 -5.67 -17.79 -25.05
N GLU A 691 -6.54 -18.59 -24.45
CA GLU A 691 -7.39 -19.49 -25.21
C GLU A 691 -8.45 -18.69 -26.00
N GLY A 692 -8.14 -18.38 -27.26
CA GLY A 692 -9.05 -17.74 -28.20
C GLY A 692 -8.91 -16.22 -28.36
N GLU A 693 -7.99 -15.60 -27.64
CA GLU A 693 -7.68 -14.18 -27.78
C GLU A 693 -6.17 -13.90 -27.67
N LEU A 694 -5.73 -12.90 -28.44
CA LEU A 694 -4.42 -12.26 -28.37
C LEU A 694 -4.61 -10.87 -27.80
N THR A 695 -4.01 -10.60 -26.66
CA THR A 695 -4.10 -9.32 -25.96
C THR A 695 -2.74 -8.61 -25.98
N ILE A 696 -2.73 -7.30 -26.20
CA ILE A 696 -1.56 -6.44 -26.09
C ILE A 696 -1.82 -5.45 -24.97
N GLY A 697 -0.89 -5.35 -24.05
CA GLY A 697 -1.04 -4.47 -22.89
C GLY A 697 0.27 -4.17 -22.21
N THR A 698 0.25 -3.11 -21.41
CA THR A 698 1.37 -2.78 -20.52
C THR A 698 1.20 -3.52 -19.21
N ILE A 699 2.32 -3.91 -18.62
CA ILE A 699 2.32 -4.46 -17.26
C ILE A 699 2.33 -3.31 -16.27
N ASP A 700 1.52 -3.42 -15.23
CA ASP A 700 1.56 -2.46 -14.13
C ASP A 700 2.90 -2.58 -13.36
N GLU A 701 3.15 -1.65 -12.45
CA GLU A 701 4.29 -1.77 -11.56
C GLU A 701 4.27 -3.12 -10.83
N ILE A 702 5.43 -3.78 -10.85
CA ILE A 702 5.63 -5.10 -10.30
C ILE A 702 5.63 -4.97 -8.76
N GLN A 703 4.43 -5.03 -8.18
CA GLN A 703 4.17 -4.98 -6.75
C GLN A 703 3.38 -6.22 -6.31
N LYS A 704 3.40 -6.53 -5.00
CA LYS A 704 2.64 -7.66 -4.43
C LYS A 704 1.13 -7.44 -4.56
N LEU A 705 0.68 -6.20 -4.34
CA LEU A 705 -0.72 -5.80 -4.40
C LEU A 705 -0.89 -4.76 -5.51
N HIS A 706 -1.84 -4.98 -6.40
CA HIS A 706 -2.27 -4.00 -7.38
C HIS A 706 -3.44 -3.18 -6.82
N ILE A 707 -3.32 -1.86 -6.88
CA ILE A 707 -4.34 -0.93 -6.40
C ILE A 707 -4.91 -0.16 -7.59
N ARG A 708 -6.17 -0.41 -7.90
CA ARG A 708 -6.91 0.38 -8.88
C ARG A 708 -7.68 1.49 -8.19
N THR A 709 -7.53 2.71 -8.69
CA THR A 709 -8.15 3.90 -8.13
C THR A 709 -9.33 4.37 -8.97
N ILE A 710 -10.46 4.63 -8.32
CA ILE A 710 -11.67 5.14 -8.94
C ILE A 710 -12.04 6.45 -8.24
N PRO A 711 -11.77 7.61 -8.86
CA PRO A 711 -12.08 8.89 -8.25
C PRO A 711 -13.60 9.11 -8.22
N VAL A 712 -14.13 9.41 -7.03
CA VAL A 712 -15.55 9.77 -6.84
C VAL A 712 -15.70 11.29 -6.77
N GLY A 713 -14.72 11.99 -6.18
CA GLY A 713 -14.76 13.45 -6.00
C GLY A 713 -15.62 13.89 -4.81
N GLU A 714 -16.13 12.95 -4.02
CA GLU A 714 -16.97 13.16 -2.85
C GLU A 714 -16.54 12.20 -1.73
N HIS A 715 -16.77 12.57 -0.47
CA HIS A 715 -16.35 11.75 0.67
C HIS A 715 -17.26 10.52 0.79
N VAL A 716 -16.72 9.32 0.51
CA VAL A 716 -17.46 8.07 0.60
C VAL A 716 -17.37 7.49 2.01
N ARG A 717 -18.50 7.28 2.67
CA ARG A 717 -18.55 6.82 4.07
C ARG A 717 -18.82 5.34 4.23
N ARG A 718 -19.67 4.77 3.38
CA ARG A 718 -20.17 3.39 3.50
C ARG A 718 -20.28 2.73 2.15
N ILE A 719 -20.02 1.43 2.09
CA ILE A 719 -20.14 0.60 0.88
C ILE A 719 -20.77 -0.75 1.21
N CYS A 720 -21.60 -1.24 0.29
CA CYS A 720 -22.10 -2.61 0.32
C CYS A 720 -22.21 -3.18 -1.10
N HIS A 721 -21.82 -4.45 -1.25
CA HIS A 721 -21.93 -5.20 -2.50
C HIS A 721 -23.17 -6.08 -2.49
N GLN A 722 -23.85 -6.18 -3.64
CA GLN A 722 -24.95 -7.12 -3.85
C GLN A 722 -24.65 -7.98 -5.07
N GLU A 723 -24.27 -9.24 -4.83
CA GLU A 723 -23.85 -10.16 -5.88
C GLU A 723 -24.99 -10.53 -6.84
N GLN A 724 -26.24 -10.58 -6.36
CA GLN A 724 -27.39 -10.97 -7.19
C GLN A 724 -27.71 -9.97 -8.30
N THR A 725 -27.45 -8.68 -8.05
CA THR A 725 -27.68 -7.59 -9.01
C THR A 725 -26.40 -7.16 -9.71
N GLY A 726 -25.23 -7.59 -9.23
CA GLY A 726 -23.94 -7.14 -9.75
C GLY A 726 -23.70 -5.65 -9.52
N THR A 727 -24.10 -5.14 -8.35
CA THR A 727 -24.01 -3.70 -8.05
C THR A 727 -23.38 -3.42 -6.69
N PHE A 728 -22.82 -2.21 -6.57
CA PHE A 728 -22.40 -1.62 -5.31
C PHE A 728 -23.30 -0.45 -4.95
N ALA A 729 -23.68 -0.35 -3.68
CA ALA A 729 -24.32 0.84 -3.14
C ALA A 729 -23.35 1.55 -2.19
N ILE A 730 -23.21 2.87 -2.35
CA ILE A 730 -22.37 3.70 -1.49
C ILE A 730 -23.14 4.88 -0.91
N CYS A 731 -22.74 5.32 0.28
CA CYS A 731 -23.19 6.59 0.86
C CYS A 731 -22.05 7.61 0.74
N SER A 732 -22.30 8.73 0.06
CA SER A 732 -21.34 9.83 -0.07
C SER A 732 -21.79 11.09 0.68
N LEU A 733 -20.84 12.00 0.85
CA LEU A 733 -21.02 13.35 1.38
C LEU A 733 -20.37 14.33 0.39
N ARG A 734 -21.14 15.35 -0.02
CA ARG A 734 -20.64 16.48 -0.81
C ARG A 734 -20.94 17.79 -0.10
N ASN A 735 -19.91 18.63 0.04
CA ASN A 735 -20.03 19.98 0.56
C ASN A 735 -20.46 20.92 -0.57
N GLN A 736 -21.53 21.69 -0.38
CA GLN A 736 -21.90 22.75 -1.32
C GLN A 736 -21.14 24.05 -1.00
N PRO A 737 -20.58 24.75 -2.01
CA PRO A 737 -19.82 25.99 -1.82
C PRO A 737 -20.70 27.22 -1.54
N SER A 738 -21.88 27.06 -0.92
CA SER A 738 -22.72 28.19 -0.49
C SER A 738 -22.13 28.89 0.74
N ALA A 739 -22.53 30.15 0.98
CA ALA A 739 -22.04 30.97 2.10
C ALA A 739 -22.28 30.36 3.50
N GLU A 740 -23.19 29.40 3.60
CA GLU A 740 -23.28 28.44 4.70
C GLU A 740 -22.88 27.09 4.11
N GLU A 741 -21.79 26.49 4.59
CA GLU A 741 -21.33 25.15 4.17
C GLU A 741 -22.42 24.14 4.54
N SER A 742 -23.29 23.81 3.58
CA SER A 742 -24.31 22.79 3.78
C SER A 742 -23.79 21.45 3.25
N GLU A 743 -23.73 20.49 4.17
CA GLU A 743 -23.41 19.10 3.88
C GLU A 743 -24.64 18.40 3.30
N MET A 744 -24.52 17.86 2.08
CA MET A 744 -25.55 17.02 1.47
C MET A 744 -25.04 15.61 1.26
N HIS A 745 -25.87 14.63 1.63
CA HIS A 745 -25.58 13.22 1.47
C HIS A 745 -26.33 12.59 0.31
N PHE A 746 -25.70 11.60 -0.31
CA PHE A 746 -26.26 10.86 -1.44
C PHE A 746 -26.08 9.36 -1.24
N VAL A 747 -27.02 8.59 -1.78
CA VAL A 747 -26.89 7.15 -1.97
C VAL A 747 -26.68 6.90 -3.46
N HIS A 748 -25.51 6.39 -3.84
CA HIS A 748 -25.19 6.05 -5.22
C HIS A 748 -25.23 4.55 -5.44
N LEU A 749 -25.66 4.16 -6.62
CA LEU A 749 -25.56 2.79 -7.14
C LEU A 749 -24.50 2.78 -8.25
N LEU A 750 -23.56 1.85 -8.14
CA LEU A 750 -22.51 1.62 -9.13
C LEU A 750 -22.61 0.19 -9.67
N ASP A 751 -22.16 0.02 -10.90
CA ASP A 751 -21.93 -1.29 -11.51
C ASP A 751 -20.69 -1.96 -10.93
N ASP A 752 -20.69 -3.29 -10.80
CA ASP A 752 -19.59 -4.04 -10.17
C ASP A 752 -18.35 -4.23 -11.06
N LYS A 753 -18.50 -4.12 -12.39
CA LYS A 753 -17.41 -4.31 -13.35
C LYS A 753 -16.74 -3.01 -13.74
N ASN A 754 -17.55 -2.04 -14.18
CA ASN A 754 -17.03 -0.78 -14.70
C ASN A 754 -17.01 0.35 -13.66
N PHE A 755 -17.70 0.17 -12.52
CA PHE A 755 -17.82 1.17 -11.45
C PHE A 755 -18.37 2.53 -11.94
N SER A 756 -19.16 2.51 -13.01
CA SER A 756 -19.91 3.68 -13.46
C SER A 756 -21.12 3.92 -12.58
N PHE A 757 -21.48 5.19 -12.41
CA PHE A 757 -22.66 5.59 -11.65
C PHE A 757 -23.93 5.24 -12.44
N LEU A 758 -24.75 4.35 -11.89
CA LEU A 758 -26.02 3.92 -12.47
C LEU A 758 -27.18 4.82 -12.01
N SER A 759 -27.24 5.09 -10.70
CA SER A 759 -28.33 5.83 -10.08
C SER A 759 -27.83 6.62 -8.87
N THR A 760 -28.45 7.76 -8.58
CA THR A 760 -28.16 8.60 -7.41
C THR A 760 -29.46 9.02 -6.74
N TYR A 761 -29.55 8.80 -5.43
CA TYR A 761 -30.67 9.21 -4.59
C TYR A 761 -30.20 10.26 -3.58
N PRO A 762 -30.66 11.53 -3.67
CA PRO A 762 -30.33 12.56 -2.69
C PRO A 762 -31.10 12.35 -1.38
N LEU A 763 -30.42 12.48 -0.24
CA LEU A 763 -31.07 12.53 1.08
C LEU A 763 -31.59 13.93 1.39
N ASP A 764 -32.40 14.06 2.45
CA ASP A 764 -32.92 15.35 2.89
C ASP A 764 -31.82 16.28 3.43
N ALA A 765 -32.11 17.58 3.52
CA ALA A 765 -31.19 18.53 4.15
C ALA A 765 -30.91 18.14 5.61
N PHE A 766 -29.64 18.19 6.02
CA PHE A 766 -29.16 17.75 7.33
C PHE A 766 -29.34 16.25 7.61
N GLU A 767 -29.67 15.43 6.61
CA GLU A 767 -29.79 13.97 6.75
C GLU A 767 -28.48 13.28 6.35
N TYR A 768 -27.92 12.46 7.25
CA TYR A 768 -26.65 11.79 7.10
C TYR A 768 -26.86 10.30 6.86
N GLY A 769 -26.22 9.73 5.84
CA GLY A 769 -26.15 8.28 5.63
C GLY A 769 -25.12 7.64 6.58
N CYS A 770 -25.58 6.94 7.60
CA CYS A 770 -24.73 6.39 8.66
C CYS A 770 -24.36 4.92 8.44
N SER A 771 -25.29 4.11 7.92
CA SER A 771 -25.10 2.67 7.71
C SER A 771 -25.76 2.20 6.42
N ILE A 772 -25.17 1.20 5.77
CA ILE A 772 -25.74 0.55 4.59
C ILE A 772 -25.52 -0.96 4.65
N MET A 773 -26.50 -1.72 4.19
CA MET A 773 -26.43 -3.18 4.13
C MET A 773 -27.29 -3.74 3.01
N SER A 774 -26.85 -4.85 2.42
CA SER A 774 -27.65 -5.70 1.55
C SER A 774 -28.22 -6.86 2.37
N CYS A 775 -29.54 -7.09 2.30
CA CYS A 775 -30.18 -8.19 3.02
C CYS A 775 -31.38 -8.77 2.26
N SER A 776 -31.65 -10.05 2.52
CA SER A 776 -32.87 -10.76 2.10
C SER A 776 -33.72 -11.10 3.32
N PHE A 777 -35.04 -11.00 3.20
CA PHE A 777 -35.99 -11.31 4.27
C PHE A 777 -36.61 -12.70 4.07
N THR A 778 -36.98 -13.39 5.16
CA THR A 778 -37.47 -14.78 5.10
C THR A 778 -38.71 -14.95 4.22
N ASP A 779 -39.59 -13.96 4.24
CA ASP A 779 -40.88 -13.98 3.54
C ASP A 779 -40.80 -13.49 2.09
N ASP A 780 -39.59 -13.15 1.59
CA ASP A 780 -39.42 -12.60 0.26
C ASP A 780 -38.18 -13.11 -0.48
N LYS A 781 -38.28 -13.18 -1.82
CA LYS A 781 -37.17 -13.61 -2.68
C LYS A 781 -36.28 -12.47 -3.14
N ASN A 782 -36.75 -11.23 -3.03
CA ASN A 782 -35.95 -10.09 -3.45
C ASN A 782 -34.88 -9.78 -2.40
N VAL A 783 -33.82 -9.11 -2.87
CA VAL A 783 -32.73 -8.63 -2.04
C VAL A 783 -32.78 -7.11 -2.04
N TYR A 784 -32.65 -6.52 -0.87
CA TYR A 784 -32.82 -5.09 -0.65
C TYR A 784 -31.54 -4.43 -0.18
N TYR A 785 -31.36 -3.17 -0.53
CA TYR A 785 -30.43 -2.29 0.15
C TYR A 785 -31.16 -1.55 1.27
N CYS A 786 -30.72 -1.72 2.50
CA CYS A 786 -31.19 -0.96 3.65
C CYS A 786 -30.16 0.11 4.02
N VAL A 787 -30.61 1.36 4.12
CA VAL A 787 -29.79 2.52 4.51
C VAL A 787 -30.34 3.10 5.81
N GLY A 788 -29.48 3.26 6.81
CA GLY A 788 -29.80 3.93 8.07
C GLY A 788 -29.32 5.37 8.05
N THR A 789 -30.21 6.31 8.37
CA THR A 789 -29.94 7.75 8.33
C THR A 789 -30.12 8.43 9.68
N SER A 790 -29.56 9.63 9.83
CA SER A 790 -29.75 10.49 10.99
C SER A 790 -29.87 11.96 10.59
N TYR A 791 -30.80 12.69 11.20
CA TYR A 791 -30.89 14.14 11.04
C TYR A 791 -29.98 14.82 12.06
N VAL A 792 -28.93 15.49 11.58
CA VAL A 792 -27.95 16.19 12.42
C VAL A 792 -28.19 17.69 12.31
N LEU A 793 -28.91 18.23 13.29
CA LEU A 793 -29.19 19.67 13.37
C LEU A 793 -28.10 20.35 14.20
N PRO A 794 -27.55 21.51 13.78
CA PRO A 794 -26.50 22.21 14.52
C PRO A 794 -26.86 22.62 15.96
N GLU A 795 -28.16 22.73 16.26
CA GLU A 795 -28.67 23.09 17.60
C GLU A 795 -28.67 21.90 18.59
N GLU A 796 -28.58 20.66 18.09
CA GLU A 796 -28.67 19.44 18.90
C GLU A 796 -27.28 18.81 19.14
N SER A 797 -26.97 18.45 20.39
CA SER A 797 -25.74 17.73 20.72
C SER A 797 -25.80 16.25 20.33
N GLU A 798 -27.00 15.68 20.23
CA GLU A 798 -27.23 14.31 19.81
C GLU A 798 -28.45 14.24 18.88
N PRO A 799 -28.39 13.48 17.78
CA PRO A 799 -29.48 13.39 16.82
C PRO A 799 -30.70 12.70 17.44
N THR A 800 -31.83 13.42 17.48
CA THR A 800 -33.11 12.93 18.01
C THR A 800 -33.97 12.19 16.99
N LYS A 801 -33.67 12.35 15.70
CA LYS A 801 -34.44 11.78 14.58
C LYS A 801 -33.52 11.08 13.56
N GLY A 802 -34.04 10.03 12.94
CA GLY A 802 -33.39 9.32 11.84
C GLY A 802 -34.39 8.40 11.14
N ARG A 803 -34.00 7.78 10.01
CA ARG A 803 -34.88 6.86 9.26
C ARG A 803 -34.12 5.63 8.77
N ILE A 804 -34.87 4.59 8.46
CA ILE A 804 -34.38 3.41 7.73
C ILE A 804 -35.07 3.41 6.36
N LEU A 805 -34.28 3.49 5.30
CA LEU A 805 -34.73 3.48 3.90
C LEU A 805 -34.46 2.10 3.30
N VAL A 806 -35.43 1.54 2.58
CA VAL A 806 -35.29 0.24 1.89
C VAL A 806 -35.42 0.46 0.39
N PHE A 807 -34.36 0.13 -0.34
CA PHE A 807 -34.27 0.24 -1.78
C PHE A 807 -34.27 -1.14 -2.44
N LEU A 808 -34.99 -1.24 -3.55
CA LEU A 808 -34.88 -2.34 -4.51
C LEU A 808 -34.15 -1.83 -5.75
N VAL A 809 -33.29 -2.67 -6.32
CA VAL A 809 -32.65 -2.37 -7.60
C VAL A 809 -33.48 -3.01 -8.72
N GLU A 810 -34.14 -2.18 -9.52
CA GLU A 810 -34.83 -2.59 -10.74
C GLU A 810 -34.23 -1.86 -11.94
N GLU A 811 -33.82 -2.59 -12.98
CA GLU A 811 -33.25 -2.04 -14.21
C GLU A 811 -32.08 -1.04 -13.98
N GLY A 812 -31.26 -1.26 -12.95
CA GLY A 812 -30.14 -0.38 -12.61
C GLY A 812 -30.53 0.92 -11.91
N ARG A 813 -31.76 1.04 -11.40
CA ARG A 813 -32.25 2.20 -10.63
C ARG A 813 -32.59 1.82 -9.20
N LEU A 814 -32.36 2.75 -8.27
CA LEU A 814 -32.78 2.62 -6.88
C LEU A 814 -34.25 3.04 -6.72
N GLN A 815 -35.12 2.08 -6.43
CA GLN A 815 -36.52 2.34 -6.10
C GLN A 815 -36.73 2.25 -4.59
N LEU A 816 -37.19 3.33 -3.97
CA LEU A 816 -37.56 3.34 -2.55
C LEU A 816 -38.87 2.57 -2.36
N ILE A 817 -38.82 1.49 -1.57
CA ILE A 817 -39.98 0.64 -1.26
C ILE A 817 -40.66 1.08 0.04
N THR A 818 -39.85 1.32 1.07
CA THR A 818 -40.34 1.64 2.41
C THR A 818 -39.37 2.60 3.10
N GLU A 819 -39.92 3.54 3.84
CA GLU A 819 -39.20 4.33 4.83
C GLU A 819 -39.78 4.07 6.24
N LYS A 820 -38.91 4.01 7.24
CA LYS A 820 -39.30 3.85 8.64
C LYS A 820 -38.62 4.90 9.50
N GLU A 821 -39.40 5.79 10.10
CA GLU A 821 -38.88 6.77 11.06
C GLU A 821 -38.45 6.13 12.39
N THR A 822 -37.35 6.63 12.93
CA THR A 822 -36.73 6.20 14.17
C THR A 822 -36.43 7.40 15.06
N LYS A 823 -36.42 7.18 16.38
CA LYS A 823 -36.16 8.21 17.40
C LYS A 823 -34.68 8.20 17.79
N GLY A 824 -33.82 8.56 16.84
CA GLY A 824 -32.37 8.61 17.01
C GLY A 824 -31.62 8.34 15.72
N SER A 825 -30.29 8.33 15.78
CA SER A 825 -29.42 7.96 14.66
C SER A 825 -29.29 6.46 14.52
N VAL A 826 -29.36 5.96 13.28
CA VAL A 826 -29.15 4.54 12.95
C VAL A 826 -27.67 4.29 12.63
N TYR A 827 -26.87 4.00 13.66
CA TYR A 827 -25.41 3.85 13.53
C TYR A 827 -24.98 2.56 12.80
N SER A 828 -25.69 1.45 13.01
CA SER A 828 -25.38 0.15 12.37
C SER A 828 -26.65 -0.60 12.00
N LEU A 829 -26.58 -1.33 10.89
CA LEU A 829 -27.62 -2.23 10.39
C LEU A 829 -27.00 -3.60 10.14
N ASN A 830 -27.66 -4.66 10.62
CA ASN A 830 -27.22 -6.04 10.46
C ASN A 830 -28.37 -6.97 10.05
N ALA A 831 -28.11 -7.86 9.11
CA ALA A 831 -29.03 -8.93 8.75
C ALA A 831 -28.99 -9.99 9.86
N PHE A 832 -30.17 -10.39 10.34
CA PHE A 832 -30.29 -11.30 11.47
C PHE A 832 -31.40 -12.30 11.22
N ASN A 833 -31.05 -13.54 10.82
CA ASN A 833 -32.00 -14.64 10.62
C ASN A 833 -33.24 -14.26 9.77
N GLY A 834 -33.02 -13.50 8.67
CA GLY A 834 -34.07 -13.02 7.78
C GLY A 834 -34.92 -11.86 8.33
N LYS A 835 -34.47 -11.23 9.41
CA LYS A 835 -34.95 -9.97 10.01
C LYS A 835 -33.84 -8.90 9.91
N LEU A 836 -34.19 -7.65 10.22
CA LEU A 836 -33.25 -6.53 10.24
C LEU A 836 -32.98 -6.10 11.69
N LEU A 837 -31.72 -6.15 12.12
CA LEU A 837 -31.27 -5.63 13.39
C LEU A 837 -30.71 -4.21 13.19
N ALA A 838 -31.18 -3.25 13.95
CA ALA A 838 -30.74 -1.85 13.87
C ALA A 838 -30.26 -1.35 15.23
N ALA A 839 -29.11 -0.67 15.23
CA ALA A 839 -28.58 0.04 16.38
C ALA A 839 -28.98 1.52 16.29
N ILE A 840 -29.82 1.97 17.22
CA ILE A 840 -30.43 3.31 17.23
C ILE A 840 -30.06 4.01 18.55
N ASN A 841 -29.11 4.93 18.53
CA ASN A 841 -28.52 5.55 19.74
C ASN A 841 -28.19 4.49 20.82
N GLN A 842 -28.89 4.54 21.96
CA GLN A 842 -28.71 3.63 23.10
C GLN A 842 -29.46 2.29 22.98
N LYS A 843 -30.21 2.07 21.89
CA LYS A 843 -31.13 0.93 21.72
C LYS A 843 -30.68 0.02 20.59
N ILE A 844 -30.89 -1.27 20.77
CA ILE A 844 -30.80 -2.26 19.69
C ILE A 844 -32.19 -2.77 19.43
N GLN A 845 -32.66 -2.66 18.20
CA GLN A 845 -34.02 -2.96 17.83
C GLN A 845 -34.07 -3.95 16.67
N LEU A 846 -34.87 -5.00 16.83
CA LEU A 846 -35.10 -6.01 15.81
C LEU A 846 -36.40 -5.69 15.07
N TYR A 847 -36.31 -5.61 13.75
CA TYR A 847 -37.41 -5.35 12.85
C TYR A 847 -37.74 -6.59 12.03
N LYS A 848 -39.02 -6.94 12.01
CA LYS A 848 -39.57 -7.96 11.13
C LYS A 848 -40.14 -7.30 9.88
N TRP A 849 -39.86 -7.90 8.73
CA TRP A 849 -40.43 -7.51 7.44
C TRP A 849 -41.83 -8.12 7.29
N MET A 850 -42.87 -7.30 7.13
CA MET A 850 -44.26 -7.76 7.02
C MET A 850 -44.92 -7.17 5.76
N LEU A 851 -45.70 -8.01 5.07
CA LEU A 851 -46.59 -7.59 3.98
C LEU A 851 -47.93 -7.17 4.59
N ARG A 852 -48.38 -5.94 4.35
CA ARG A 852 -49.75 -5.51 4.71
C ARG A 852 -50.77 -6.03 3.70
N ASP A 853 -52.03 -6.09 4.13
CA ASP A 853 -53.16 -6.48 3.28
C ASP A 853 -53.35 -5.57 2.05
N ASP A 854 -52.82 -4.33 2.10
CA ASP A 854 -52.84 -3.36 1.00
C ASP A 854 -51.76 -3.62 -0.08
N GLY A 855 -50.95 -4.67 0.07
CA GLY A 855 -49.84 -5.02 -0.85
C GLY A 855 -48.55 -4.23 -0.62
N THR A 856 -48.56 -3.23 0.28
CA THR A 856 -47.37 -2.49 0.71
C THR A 856 -46.60 -3.25 1.80
N ARG A 857 -45.28 -3.08 1.84
CA ARG A 857 -44.40 -3.75 2.79
C ARG A 857 -43.93 -2.76 3.84
N GLU A 858 -43.85 -3.21 5.09
CA GLU A 858 -43.35 -2.36 6.17
C GLU A 858 -42.51 -3.12 7.20
N PHE A 859 -41.71 -2.34 7.95
CA PHE A 859 -41.04 -2.84 9.15
C PHE A 859 -41.93 -2.71 10.38
N GLN A 860 -42.16 -3.86 11.03
CA GLN A 860 -42.75 -3.95 12.35
C GLN A 860 -41.63 -4.17 13.39
N SER A 861 -41.64 -3.37 14.45
CA SER A 861 -40.74 -3.57 15.59
C SER A 861 -41.17 -4.81 16.37
N GLU A 862 -40.25 -5.75 16.59
CA GLU A 862 -40.51 -6.97 17.34
C GLU A 862 -40.02 -6.84 18.78
N CYS A 863 -38.72 -6.63 18.97
CA CYS A 863 -38.12 -6.49 20.29
C CYS A 863 -36.97 -5.50 20.28
N GLY A 864 -36.56 -5.05 21.47
CA GLY A 864 -35.38 -4.20 21.59
C GLY A 864 -34.77 -4.21 22.97
N HIS A 865 -33.45 -4.09 23.00
CA HIS A 865 -32.64 -4.05 24.21
C HIS A 865 -32.17 -2.61 24.49
N HIS A 866 -32.12 -2.25 25.77
CA HIS A 866 -31.70 -0.94 26.27
C HIS A 866 -30.62 -1.15 27.34
N GLY A 867 -29.64 -0.25 27.42
CA GLY A 867 -28.57 -0.36 28.44
C GLY A 867 -27.20 0.17 27.98
N HIS A 868 -27.06 0.42 26.69
CA HIS A 868 -25.90 1.04 26.07
C HIS A 868 -25.92 2.55 26.24
N ILE A 869 -24.77 3.20 26.13
CA ILE A 869 -24.70 4.67 25.99
C ILE A 869 -24.95 5.01 24.53
N LEU A 870 -24.08 4.52 23.63
CA LEU A 870 -24.30 4.58 22.19
C LEU A 870 -23.82 3.28 21.55
N ALA A 871 -24.73 2.53 20.96
CA ALA A 871 -24.42 1.30 20.22
C ALA A 871 -23.94 1.67 18.81
N LEU A 872 -22.62 1.83 18.64
CA LEU A 872 -22.01 2.27 17.38
C LEU A 872 -21.75 1.11 16.41
N TYR A 873 -21.33 -0.03 16.94
CA TYR A 873 -20.90 -1.18 16.14
C TYR A 873 -21.70 -2.40 16.56
N VAL A 874 -22.32 -3.08 15.58
CA VAL A 874 -23.04 -4.32 15.83
C VAL A 874 -22.57 -5.37 14.84
N GLN A 875 -22.34 -6.58 15.34
CA GLN A 875 -22.06 -7.77 14.54
C GLN A 875 -22.94 -8.94 14.98
N THR A 876 -23.25 -9.83 14.05
CA THR A 876 -24.19 -10.93 14.26
C THR A 876 -23.58 -12.25 13.78
N ARG A 877 -23.76 -13.32 14.56
CA ARG A 877 -23.37 -14.68 14.18
C ARG A 877 -24.36 -15.67 14.79
N GLY A 878 -25.17 -16.30 13.93
CA GLY A 878 -26.29 -17.12 14.39
C GLY A 878 -27.23 -16.29 15.27
N ASP A 879 -27.40 -16.70 16.53
CA ASP A 879 -28.27 -16.03 17.51
C ASP A 879 -27.54 -15.03 18.41
N PHE A 880 -26.21 -14.95 18.29
CA PHE A 880 -25.38 -14.03 19.06
C PHE A 880 -25.31 -12.67 18.37
N ILE A 881 -25.43 -11.62 19.16
CA ILE A 881 -25.33 -10.22 18.76
C ILE A 881 -24.26 -9.58 19.62
N ILE A 882 -23.24 -9.00 19.00
CA ILE A 882 -22.20 -8.28 19.71
C ILE A 882 -22.35 -6.80 19.48
N VAL A 883 -22.20 -6.05 20.56
CA VAL A 883 -22.38 -4.60 20.59
C VAL A 883 -21.10 -3.96 21.06
N GLY A 884 -20.48 -3.15 20.21
CA GLY A 884 -19.47 -2.18 20.59
C GLY A 884 -20.13 -0.86 20.99
N ASP A 885 -20.04 -0.53 22.28
CA ASP A 885 -20.53 0.75 22.81
C ASP A 885 -19.44 1.83 22.66
N LEU A 886 -19.83 3.11 22.62
CA LEU A 886 -18.91 4.24 22.57
C LEU A 886 -17.87 4.21 23.71
N MET A 887 -18.28 3.83 24.93
CA MET A 887 -17.36 3.81 26.10
C MET A 887 -17.47 2.58 27.00
N LYS A 888 -18.49 1.72 26.81
CA LYS A 888 -18.72 0.52 27.63
C LYS A 888 -18.17 -0.76 26.99
N SER A 889 -17.07 -0.66 26.23
CA SER A 889 -16.43 -1.81 25.57
C SER A 889 -17.44 -2.69 24.82
N ILE A 890 -17.37 -4.01 24.98
CA ILE A 890 -18.16 -5.02 24.28
C ILE A 890 -19.24 -5.62 25.19
N SER A 891 -20.47 -5.69 24.67
CA SER A 891 -21.58 -6.44 25.26
C SER A 891 -22.04 -7.56 24.33
N LEU A 892 -22.29 -8.76 24.86
CA LEU A 892 -22.86 -9.90 24.13
C LEU A 892 -24.34 -10.04 24.49
N LEU A 893 -25.18 -9.93 23.48
CA LEU A 893 -26.61 -10.19 23.55
C LEU A 893 -26.94 -11.50 22.83
N ILE A 894 -28.00 -12.17 23.28
CA ILE A 894 -28.53 -13.38 22.66
C ILE A 894 -30.00 -13.14 22.37
N TYR A 895 -30.42 -13.45 21.14
CA TYR A 895 -31.83 -13.50 20.80
C TYR A 895 -32.41 -14.87 21.14
N LYS A 896 -33.40 -14.90 22.04
CA LYS A 896 -34.12 -16.13 22.36
C LYS A 896 -35.38 -16.22 21.50
N HIS A 897 -35.37 -17.14 20.54
CA HIS A 897 -36.51 -17.37 19.63
C HIS A 897 -37.82 -17.72 20.34
N GLU A 898 -37.77 -18.45 21.46
CA GLU A 898 -38.96 -18.86 22.23
C GLU A 898 -39.65 -17.70 22.95
N GLU A 899 -38.86 -16.78 23.50
CA GLU A 899 -39.34 -15.62 24.26
C GLU A 899 -39.57 -14.40 23.35
N GLY A 900 -38.98 -14.38 22.15
CA GLY A 900 -39.00 -13.23 21.25
C GLY A 900 -38.21 -12.02 21.79
N GLU A 901 -37.31 -12.24 22.75
CA GLU A 901 -36.59 -11.18 23.47
C GLU A 901 -35.07 -11.25 23.23
N ILE A 902 -34.43 -10.07 23.26
CA ILE A 902 -32.97 -9.94 23.25
C ILE A 902 -32.50 -9.75 24.68
N VAL A 903 -31.73 -10.72 25.18
CA VAL A 903 -31.22 -10.74 26.56
C VAL A 903 -29.70 -10.55 26.54
N GLU A 904 -29.20 -9.70 27.44
CA GLU A 904 -27.77 -9.55 27.66
C GLU A 904 -27.21 -10.78 28.39
N ARG A 905 -26.19 -11.41 27.80
CA ARG A 905 -25.56 -12.61 28.35
C ARG A 905 -24.28 -12.32 29.10
N ALA A 906 -23.43 -11.48 28.53
CA ALA A 906 -22.12 -11.16 29.11
C ALA A 906 -21.67 -9.76 28.68
N ARG A 907 -20.77 -9.15 29.47
CA ARG A 907 -20.21 -7.83 29.20
C ARG A 907 -18.75 -7.74 29.66
N ASP A 908 -17.96 -6.97 28.93
CA ASP A 908 -16.67 -6.45 29.41
C ASP A 908 -16.91 -5.17 30.22
N TYR A 909 -16.50 -5.18 31.50
CA TYR A 909 -16.72 -4.05 32.42
C TYR A 909 -15.66 -2.96 32.33
N ASP A 910 -14.57 -3.20 31.60
CA ASP A 910 -13.57 -2.18 31.35
C ASP A 910 -14.15 -1.07 30.46
N ALA A 911 -13.88 0.18 30.82
CA ALA A 911 -14.26 1.33 30.02
C ALA A 911 -13.24 1.51 28.88
N LYS A 912 -13.56 0.94 27.71
CA LYS A 912 -12.79 1.08 26.46
C LYS A 912 -13.65 1.81 25.42
N TRP A 913 -13.03 2.75 24.71
CA TRP A 913 -13.69 3.52 23.65
C TRP A 913 -13.59 2.78 22.32
N MET A 914 -14.68 2.14 21.91
CA MET A 914 -14.64 1.22 20.77
C MET A 914 -14.56 1.96 19.44
N THR A 915 -13.85 1.37 18.49
CA THR A 915 -13.72 1.87 17.10
C THR A 915 -14.17 0.84 16.07
N ALA A 916 -13.97 -0.45 16.37
CA ALA A 916 -14.49 -1.56 15.57
C ALA A 916 -14.63 -2.82 16.43
N VAL A 917 -15.54 -3.71 16.03
CA VAL A 917 -15.81 -5.00 16.69
C VAL A 917 -16.02 -6.09 15.64
N GLU A 918 -15.54 -7.29 15.93
CA GLU A 918 -15.76 -8.48 15.08
C GLU A 918 -15.86 -9.77 15.89
N ILE A 919 -16.54 -10.77 15.31
CA ILE A 919 -16.75 -12.08 15.92
C ILE A 919 -15.75 -13.08 15.32
N LEU A 920 -14.69 -13.45 16.05
CA LEU A 920 -13.75 -14.47 15.58
C LEU A 920 -14.42 -15.85 15.58
N ASP A 921 -14.97 -16.22 16.73
CA ASP A 921 -15.61 -17.49 17.02
C ASP A 921 -16.85 -17.30 17.89
N ASP A 922 -17.60 -18.38 18.14
CA ASP A 922 -18.80 -18.35 18.99
C ASP A 922 -18.51 -17.95 20.46
N ASP A 923 -17.25 -18.10 20.89
CA ASP A 923 -16.78 -17.82 22.25
C ASP A 923 -15.80 -16.65 22.37
N THR A 924 -15.16 -16.24 21.26
CA THR A 924 -14.05 -15.26 21.27
C THR A 924 -14.37 -14.10 20.35
N TYR A 925 -14.23 -12.89 20.88
CA TYR A 925 -14.64 -11.65 20.22
C TYR A 925 -13.46 -10.68 20.18
N LEU A 926 -13.36 -9.94 19.08
CA LEU A 926 -12.28 -8.99 18.81
C LEU A 926 -12.81 -7.56 18.92
N GLY A 927 -12.05 -6.71 19.60
CA GLY A 927 -12.30 -5.28 19.73
C GLY A 927 -11.08 -4.44 19.38
N ALA A 928 -11.33 -3.27 18.80
CA ALA A 928 -10.35 -2.20 18.65
C ALA A 928 -10.77 -0.97 19.46
N ASP A 929 -9.80 -0.24 19.99
CA ASP A 929 -10.02 0.98 20.78
C ASP A 929 -9.48 2.26 20.11
N ASN A 930 -9.77 3.41 20.71
CA ASN A 930 -9.27 4.72 20.28
C ASN A 930 -7.79 4.96 20.60
N CYS A 931 -7.20 4.17 21.49
CA CYS A 931 -5.80 4.23 21.90
C CYS A 931 -4.89 3.35 21.00
N PHE A 932 -5.38 2.97 19.82
CA PHE A 932 -4.69 2.17 18.81
C PHE A 932 -4.34 0.73 19.24
N ASN A 933 -5.13 0.16 20.16
CA ASN A 933 -4.99 -1.20 20.63
C ASN A 933 -6.05 -2.14 20.02
N LEU A 934 -5.67 -3.42 19.98
CA LEU A 934 -6.55 -4.56 19.79
C LEU A 934 -6.62 -5.36 21.09
N PHE A 935 -7.78 -5.94 21.33
CA PHE A 935 -7.97 -6.86 22.43
C PHE A 935 -8.97 -7.94 22.05
N THR A 936 -8.82 -9.12 22.66
CA THR A 936 -9.76 -10.22 22.50
C THR A 936 -10.35 -10.59 23.84
N VAL A 937 -11.67 -10.75 23.85
CA VAL A 937 -12.44 -11.18 25.01
C VAL A 937 -13.04 -12.55 24.75
N LYS A 938 -13.08 -13.39 25.79
CA LYS A 938 -13.66 -14.72 25.74
C LYS A 938 -14.85 -14.81 26.69
N LYS A 939 -15.90 -15.51 26.25
CA LYS A 939 -17.05 -15.83 27.10
C LYS A 939 -16.72 -16.98 28.05
N ASN A 940 -17.12 -16.84 29.31
CA ASN A 940 -16.97 -17.89 30.32
C ASN A 940 -18.11 -18.91 30.20
N CYS A 941 -17.83 -20.06 29.60
CA CYS A 941 -18.77 -21.18 29.47
C CYS A 941 -18.71 -22.18 30.63
N GLU A 942 -17.61 -22.21 31.39
CA GLU A 942 -17.27 -23.34 32.27
C GLU A 942 -17.96 -23.27 33.65
N SER A 943 -18.22 -22.08 34.19
CA SER A 943 -18.91 -21.92 35.48
C SER A 943 -20.42 -22.19 35.37
N THR A 944 -21.06 -22.70 36.43
CA THR A 944 -22.52 -22.94 36.49
C THR A 944 -23.29 -21.77 37.11
N ALA A 945 -22.62 -20.84 37.79
CA ALA A 945 -23.23 -19.64 38.38
C ALA A 945 -23.39 -18.52 37.34
N ASP A 946 -24.57 -17.90 37.24
CA ASP A 946 -24.84 -16.83 36.25
C ASP A 946 -24.08 -15.52 36.54
N GLU A 947 -23.72 -15.24 37.81
CA GLU A 947 -22.89 -14.08 38.16
C GLU A 947 -21.46 -14.21 37.60
N GLU A 948 -20.88 -15.40 37.58
CA GLU A 948 -19.54 -15.66 37.03
C GLU A 948 -19.51 -15.78 35.49
N ARG A 949 -20.68 -16.03 34.88
CA ARG A 949 -20.84 -16.04 33.42
C ARG A 949 -21.03 -14.65 32.81
N SER A 950 -21.42 -13.69 33.65
CA SER A 950 -21.72 -12.31 33.24
C SER A 950 -20.46 -11.52 32.81
N PRO A 951 -19.31 -11.57 33.50
CA PRO A 951 -18.10 -10.92 33.03
C PRO A 951 -17.42 -11.72 31.92
N MET A 952 -16.97 -11.02 30.87
CA MET A 952 -16.05 -11.60 29.88
C MET A 952 -14.60 -11.51 30.37
N GLU A 953 -13.79 -12.50 30.01
CA GLU A 953 -12.36 -12.50 30.31
C GLU A 953 -11.56 -11.90 29.17
N VAL A 954 -10.68 -10.93 29.47
CA VAL A 954 -9.73 -10.39 28.49
C VAL A 954 -8.58 -11.38 28.33
N VAL A 955 -8.54 -12.04 27.18
CA VAL A 955 -7.58 -13.12 26.90
C VAL A 955 -6.40 -12.67 26.05
N GLY A 956 -6.55 -11.55 25.32
CA GLY A 956 -5.47 -10.98 24.52
C GLY A 956 -5.52 -9.45 24.50
N GLU A 957 -4.34 -8.85 24.51
CA GLU A 957 -4.11 -7.40 24.54
C GLU A 957 -2.90 -7.10 23.63
N TYR A 958 -3.01 -6.14 22.72
CA TYR A 958 -1.95 -5.82 21.75
C TYR A 958 -2.05 -4.38 21.24
N HIS A 959 -0.93 -3.66 21.19
CA HIS A 959 -0.90 -2.32 20.59
C HIS A 959 -0.49 -2.39 19.11
N VAL A 960 -1.43 -2.08 18.21
CA VAL A 960 -1.18 -2.04 16.77
C VAL A 960 -0.47 -0.76 16.39
N GLY A 961 -0.85 0.36 17.01
CA GLY A 961 -0.36 1.69 16.64
C GLY A 961 -1.07 2.30 15.43
N GLU A 962 -2.24 1.77 15.08
CA GLU A 962 -3.06 2.22 13.96
C GLU A 962 -4.52 2.35 14.41
N PHE A 963 -5.26 3.32 13.87
CA PHE A 963 -6.68 3.50 14.19
C PHE A 963 -7.55 2.64 13.27
N VAL A 964 -8.15 1.58 13.81
CA VAL A 964 -8.96 0.63 13.03
C VAL A 964 -10.41 1.12 12.90
N ASN A 965 -10.87 1.34 11.67
CA ASN A 965 -12.26 1.78 11.42
C ASN A 965 -13.22 0.60 11.25
N ARG A 966 -12.78 -0.49 10.61
CA ARG A 966 -13.63 -1.63 10.24
C ARG A 966 -12.86 -2.94 10.23
N PHE A 967 -13.57 -4.00 10.61
CA PHE A 967 -13.20 -5.39 10.43
C PHE A 967 -14.14 -6.05 9.42
N ARG A 968 -13.63 -7.00 8.63
CA ARG A 968 -14.44 -7.90 7.80
C ARG A 968 -13.77 -9.26 7.70
N HIS A 969 -14.57 -10.32 7.70
CA HIS A 969 -14.09 -11.64 7.32
C HIS A 969 -13.71 -11.70 5.85
N GLY A 970 -12.57 -12.31 5.55
CA GLY A 970 -12.07 -12.44 4.18
C GLY A 970 -10.59 -12.76 4.13
N SER A 971 -10.09 -13.04 2.93
CA SER A 971 -8.67 -13.16 2.64
C SER A 971 -8.39 -12.53 1.28
N LEU A 972 -7.24 -11.86 1.15
CA LEU A 972 -6.72 -11.33 -0.12
C LEU A 972 -6.08 -12.43 -0.98
N VAL A 973 -5.79 -13.59 -0.38
CA VAL A 973 -5.13 -14.70 -1.04
C VAL A 973 -6.15 -15.73 -1.45
N MET A 974 -5.93 -16.34 -2.61
CA MET A 974 -6.72 -17.45 -3.08
C MET A 974 -6.56 -18.66 -2.13
N ARG A 975 -7.67 -19.13 -1.56
CA ARG A 975 -7.66 -20.31 -0.68
C ARG A 975 -7.57 -21.58 -1.51
N LEU A 976 -6.41 -22.23 -1.51
CA LEU A 976 -6.25 -23.56 -2.08
C LEU A 976 -6.91 -24.61 -1.15
N PRO A 977 -7.82 -25.47 -1.67
CA PRO A 977 -8.49 -26.50 -0.86
C PRO A 977 -7.53 -27.49 -0.18
N ASP A 978 -6.36 -27.73 -0.80
CA ASP A 978 -5.38 -28.76 -0.38
C ASP A 978 -4.30 -28.24 0.58
N SER A 979 -4.37 -26.97 1.02
CA SER A 979 -3.36 -26.35 1.86
C SER A 979 -3.84 -26.21 3.32
N GLU A 980 -3.07 -26.74 4.28
CA GLU A 980 -3.35 -26.59 5.73
C GLU A 980 -3.47 -25.11 6.14
N THR A 981 -2.73 -24.21 5.49
CA THR A 981 -2.81 -22.75 5.71
C THR A 981 -4.10 -22.12 5.18
N GLY A 982 -4.77 -22.74 4.19
CA GLY A 982 -6.04 -22.26 3.65
C GLY A 982 -7.24 -22.46 4.60
N GLN A 983 -7.06 -23.27 5.65
CA GLN A 983 -8.08 -23.55 6.66
C GLN A 983 -8.06 -22.58 7.84
N ILE A 984 -7.02 -21.74 7.95
CA ILE A 984 -6.91 -20.77 9.05
C ILE A 984 -7.91 -19.63 8.83
N PRO A 985 -8.81 -19.34 9.80
CA PRO A 985 -9.74 -18.24 9.67
C PRO A 985 -9.00 -16.89 9.74
N THR A 986 -9.36 -15.99 8.82
CA THR A 986 -8.74 -14.68 8.67
C THR A 986 -9.77 -13.56 8.74
N VAL A 987 -9.39 -12.45 9.39
CA VAL A 987 -10.13 -11.20 9.46
C VAL A 987 -9.24 -10.09 8.92
N ILE A 988 -9.78 -9.29 8.00
CA ILE A 988 -9.10 -8.12 7.45
C ILE A 988 -9.55 -6.89 8.24
N PHE A 989 -8.65 -5.94 8.44
CA PHE A 989 -8.97 -4.63 8.99
C PHE A 989 -8.39 -3.49 8.17
N GLY A 990 -9.12 -2.37 8.11
CA GLY A 990 -8.71 -1.14 7.45
C GLY A 990 -8.54 0.00 8.45
N THR A 991 -7.51 0.82 8.25
CA THR A 991 -7.14 1.89 9.19
C THR A 991 -7.25 3.29 8.56
N VAL A 992 -7.21 4.31 9.43
CA VAL A 992 -7.15 5.74 9.04
C VAL A 992 -5.89 6.08 8.26
N ASP A 993 -4.77 5.38 8.51
CA ASP A 993 -3.50 5.67 7.84
C ASP A 993 -3.34 4.93 6.49
N GLY A 994 -4.38 4.21 6.06
CA GLY A 994 -4.38 3.44 4.81
C GLY A 994 -3.77 2.04 4.94
N VAL A 995 -3.56 1.56 6.17
CA VAL A 995 -3.07 0.19 6.42
C VAL A 995 -4.20 -0.80 6.19
N ILE A 996 -3.88 -1.89 5.49
CA ILE A 996 -4.71 -3.09 5.46
C ILE A 996 -3.96 -4.16 6.23
N GLY A 997 -4.54 -4.61 7.34
CA GLY A 997 -3.97 -5.68 8.15
C GLY A 997 -4.82 -6.94 8.14
N VAL A 998 -4.19 -8.07 8.43
CA VAL A 998 -4.81 -9.38 8.51
C VAL A 998 -4.57 -9.98 9.89
N ILE A 999 -5.63 -10.50 10.50
CA ILE A 999 -5.61 -11.22 11.77
C ILE A 999 -5.97 -12.67 11.48
N ALA A 1000 -5.09 -13.59 11.83
CA ALA A 1000 -5.27 -15.03 11.66
C ALA A 1000 -5.29 -15.74 13.02
N SER A 1001 -6.28 -16.59 13.25
CA SER A 1001 -6.39 -17.36 14.51
C SER A 1001 -5.60 -18.67 14.43
N LEU A 1002 -4.48 -18.76 15.15
CA LEU A 1002 -3.52 -19.86 15.05
C LEU A 1002 -3.74 -20.97 16.07
N PRO A 1003 -3.50 -22.25 15.72
CA PRO A 1003 -3.43 -23.34 16.69
C PRO A 1003 -2.36 -23.09 17.76
N GLN A 1004 -2.60 -23.55 19.00
CA GLN A 1004 -1.70 -23.32 20.14
C GLN A 1004 -0.26 -23.80 19.91
N GLN A 1005 -0.07 -24.93 19.23
CA GLN A 1005 1.26 -25.47 18.93
C GLN A 1005 2.07 -24.53 18.02
N GLN A 1006 1.42 -23.96 17.00
CA GLN A 1006 2.05 -22.99 16.10
C GLN A 1006 2.33 -21.67 16.82
N TYR A 1007 1.39 -21.19 17.64
CA TYR A 1007 1.58 -19.98 18.45
C TYR A 1007 2.81 -20.09 19.37
N ALA A 1008 2.91 -21.16 20.16
CA ALA A 1008 4.02 -21.35 21.10
C ALA A 1008 5.38 -21.46 20.39
N PHE A 1009 5.41 -21.96 19.16
CA PHE A 1009 6.62 -22.00 18.34
C PHE A 1009 7.02 -20.59 17.87
N LEU A 1010 6.06 -19.83 17.33
CA LEU A 1010 6.29 -18.49 16.81
C LEU A 1010 6.58 -17.47 17.93
N GLU A 1011 6.03 -17.64 19.12
CA GLU A 1011 6.35 -16.83 20.30
C GLU A 1011 7.84 -16.96 20.68
N LYS A 1012 8.39 -18.18 20.62
CA LYS A 1012 9.83 -18.41 20.83
C LYS A 1012 10.69 -17.77 19.74
N LEU A 1013 10.24 -17.85 18.48
CA LEU A 1013 10.91 -17.17 17.36
C LEU A 1013 10.91 -15.65 17.56
N GLN A 1014 9.75 -15.07 17.89
CA GLN A 1014 9.62 -13.64 18.16
C GLN A 1014 10.53 -13.18 19.29
N THR A 1015 10.59 -13.93 20.39
CA THR A 1015 11.48 -13.65 21.53
C THR A 1015 12.96 -13.67 21.13
N SER A 1016 13.34 -14.57 20.21
CA SER A 1016 14.71 -14.65 19.68
C SER A 1016 15.02 -13.48 18.74
N LEU A 1017 14.07 -13.13 17.86
CA LEU A 1017 14.17 -11.99 16.96
C LEU A 1017 14.36 -10.66 17.70
N ARG A 1018 13.61 -10.44 18.79
CA ARG A 1018 13.73 -9.23 19.63
C ARG A 1018 15.14 -9.00 20.19
N LYS A 1019 15.94 -10.07 20.38
CA LYS A 1019 17.31 -9.95 20.91
C LYS A 1019 18.31 -9.54 19.82
N VAL A 1020 18.08 -9.98 18.59
CA VAL A 1020 18.99 -9.79 17.45
C VAL A 1020 18.67 -8.50 16.69
N ILE A 1021 17.38 -8.21 16.50
CA ILE A 1021 16.91 -7.03 15.79
C ILE A 1021 16.87 -5.85 16.76
N LYS A 1022 17.68 -4.83 16.48
CA LYS A 1022 17.64 -3.55 17.20
C LYS A 1022 16.72 -2.61 16.43
N GLY A 1023 15.70 -2.07 17.09
CA GLY A 1023 14.82 -1.06 16.50
C GLY A 1023 15.59 0.23 16.19
N VAL A 1024 15.14 0.95 15.16
CA VAL A 1024 15.65 2.29 14.83
C VAL A 1024 15.44 3.22 16.02
N GLY A 1025 16.43 4.05 16.32
CA GLY A 1025 16.39 4.94 17.48
C GLY A 1025 16.58 4.21 18.83
N GLY A 1026 16.91 2.91 18.82
CA GLY A 1026 17.00 2.10 20.05
C GLY A 1026 15.64 1.83 20.71
N LEU A 1027 14.55 2.06 19.99
CA LEU A 1027 13.20 1.81 20.47
C LEU A 1027 12.98 0.31 20.67
N SER A 1028 12.39 -0.07 21.81
CA SER A 1028 12.09 -1.46 22.13
C SER A 1028 10.76 -1.90 21.51
N HIS A 1029 10.79 -3.02 20.79
CA HIS A 1029 9.61 -3.68 20.22
C HIS A 1029 8.55 -4.02 21.28
N GLU A 1030 8.99 -4.51 22.44
CA GLU A 1030 8.11 -4.95 23.52
C GLU A 1030 7.30 -3.79 24.11
N GLN A 1031 7.96 -2.67 24.36
CA GLN A 1031 7.31 -1.45 24.86
C GLN A 1031 6.43 -0.78 23.79
N TRP A 1032 6.74 -1.00 22.51
CA TRP A 1032 5.89 -0.52 21.43
C TRP A 1032 4.58 -1.30 21.39
N ARG A 1033 4.64 -2.63 21.40
CA ARG A 1033 3.47 -3.52 21.33
C ARG A 1033 2.70 -3.68 22.65
N SER A 1034 3.25 -3.21 23.77
CA SER A 1034 2.55 -3.22 25.06
C SER A 1034 1.24 -2.44 24.98
N PHE A 1035 0.17 -3.05 25.46
CA PHE A 1035 -1.15 -2.44 25.58
C PHE A 1035 -1.06 -1.18 26.43
N ASN A 1036 -1.61 -0.08 25.93
CA ASN A 1036 -1.57 1.19 26.63
C ASN A 1036 -2.95 1.84 26.61
N HIS A 1037 -3.51 2.02 27.80
CA HIS A 1037 -4.73 2.75 28.05
C HIS A 1037 -4.46 3.76 29.16
N ASP A 1038 -5.18 4.88 29.20
CA ASP A 1038 -4.96 5.99 30.16
C ASP A 1038 -4.84 5.55 31.64
N ARG A 1039 -5.43 4.40 31.98
CA ARG A 1039 -5.46 3.86 33.34
C ARG A 1039 -4.52 2.65 33.55
N ARG A 1040 -4.13 1.96 32.48
CA ARG A 1040 -3.42 0.68 32.55
C ARG A 1040 -2.50 0.52 31.37
N SER A 1041 -1.23 0.24 31.67
CA SER A 1041 -0.30 -0.33 30.71
C SER A 1041 -0.07 -1.81 31.07
N ALA A 1042 -0.10 -2.68 30.07
CA ALA A 1042 0.09 -4.12 30.22
C ALA A 1042 0.94 -4.68 29.07
N GLU A 1043 1.64 -5.77 29.34
CA GLU A 1043 2.40 -6.48 28.30
C GLU A 1043 1.46 -7.12 27.27
N ALA A 1044 1.92 -7.21 26.02
CA ALA A 1044 1.15 -7.84 24.97
C ALA A 1044 0.93 -9.33 25.27
N LYS A 1045 -0.31 -9.80 25.14
CA LYS A 1045 -0.70 -11.20 25.41
C LYS A 1045 -1.63 -11.70 24.33
N GLY A 1046 -1.51 -12.97 23.94
CA GLY A 1046 -2.45 -13.61 23.01
C GLY A 1046 -2.29 -13.21 21.54
N PHE A 1047 -1.35 -12.31 21.23
CA PHE A 1047 -1.08 -11.80 19.89
C PHE A 1047 0.39 -11.96 19.52
N LEU A 1048 0.65 -12.36 18.27
CA LEU A 1048 1.97 -12.39 17.65
C LEU A 1048 2.08 -11.30 16.60
N ASP A 1049 3.26 -10.69 16.54
CA ASP A 1049 3.58 -9.65 15.55
C ASP A 1049 4.17 -10.30 14.30
N GLY A 1050 3.37 -10.42 13.26
CA GLY A 1050 3.75 -10.98 11.98
C GLY A 1050 4.78 -10.16 11.24
N ASP A 1051 4.74 -8.83 11.36
CA ASP A 1051 5.71 -7.95 10.69
C ASP A 1051 7.13 -8.20 11.22
N LEU A 1052 7.26 -8.47 12.51
CA LEU A 1052 8.54 -8.85 13.12
C LEU A 1052 8.96 -10.26 12.70
N ILE A 1053 8.04 -11.23 12.67
CA ILE A 1053 8.35 -12.61 12.28
C ILE A 1053 8.80 -12.68 10.82
N GLU A 1054 8.16 -11.94 9.92
CA GLU A 1054 8.48 -11.92 8.49
C GLU A 1054 9.80 -11.21 8.20
N SER A 1055 10.19 -10.23 9.02
CA SER A 1055 11.50 -9.59 8.94
C SER A 1055 12.67 -10.57 9.10
N PHE A 1056 12.44 -11.78 9.65
CA PHE A 1056 13.42 -12.85 9.67
C PHE A 1056 13.97 -13.16 8.27
N LEU A 1057 13.11 -13.10 7.24
CA LEU A 1057 13.48 -13.38 5.85
C LEU A 1057 14.38 -12.31 5.22
N ASP A 1058 14.44 -11.12 5.81
CA ASP A 1058 15.24 -9.98 5.36
C ASP A 1058 16.60 -9.90 6.07
N LEU A 1059 16.83 -10.73 7.09
CA LEU A 1059 18.10 -10.74 7.84
C LEU A 1059 19.25 -11.36 7.03
N SER A 1060 20.47 -10.90 7.31
CA SER A 1060 21.68 -11.55 6.81
C SER A 1060 21.82 -12.99 7.34
N ARG A 1061 22.37 -13.91 6.54
CA ARG A 1061 22.56 -15.32 6.89
C ARG A 1061 23.26 -15.55 8.23
N SER A 1062 24.23 -14.71 8.59
CA SER A 1062 24.92 -14.76 9.89
C SER A 1062 23.98 -14.56 11.08
N LYS A 1063 23.07 -13.58 10.99
CA LYS A 1063 22.02 -13.32 12.00
C LYS A 1063 20.97 -14.44 12.02
N MET A 1064 20.62 -15.00 10.85
CA MET A 1064 19.72 -16.15 10.79
C MET A 1064 20.29 -17.38 11.50
N GLU A 1065 21.58 -17.66 11.34
CA GLU A 1065 22.26 -18.76 12.03
C GLU A 1065 22.31 -18.56 13.56
N GLU A 1066 22.45 -17.32 14.03
CA GLU A 1066 22.37 -17.00 15.46
C GLU A 1066 20.98 -17.35 16.03
N ILE A 1067 19.92 -17.01 15.31
CA ILE A 1067 18.53 -17.33 15.70
C ILE A 1067 18.26 -18.83 15.62
N SER A 1068 18.73 -19.49 14.56
CA SER A 1068 18.61 -20.93 14.36
C SER A 1068 19.25 -21.72 15.51
N LYS A 1069 20.43 -21.31 15.99
CA LYS A 1069 21.08 -21.90 17.17
C LYS A 1069 20.29 -21.68 18.45
N ALA A 1070 19.63 -20.53 18.61
CA ALA A 1070 18.78 -20.26 19.77
C ALA A 1070 17.50 -21.10 19.78
N MET A 1071 16.98 -21.46 18.59
CA MET A 1071 15.75 -22.25 18.45
C MET A 1071 15.97 -23.76 18.33
N ASP A 1072 17.20 -24.22 18.08
CA ASP A 1072 17.55 -25.63 17.80
C ASP A 1072 16.84 -26.19 16.55
N VAL A 1073 16.68 -25.34 15.53
CA VAL A 1073 16.03 -25.67 14.24
C VAL A 1073 16.90 -25.18 13.11
N GLN A 1074 16.99 -25.93 12.00
CA GLN A 1074 17.78 -25.51 10.83
C GLN A 1074 17.20 -24.23 10.19
N VAL A 1075 18.08 -23.40 9.64
CA VAL A 1075 17.71 -22.12 9.02
C VAL A 1075 16.71 -22.34 7.89
N GLU A 1076 16.91 -23.37 7.07
CA GLU A 1076 16.06 -23.70 5.93
C GLU A 1076 14.62 -24.06 6.34
N GLU A 1077 14.47 -24.78 7.47
CA GLU A 1077 13.15 -25.12 7.99
C GLU A 1077 12.43 -23.88 8.56
N LEU A 1078 13.16 -22.99 9.24
CA LEU A 1078 12.63 -21.72 9.71
C LEU A 1078 12.17 -20.83 8.55
N CYS A 1079 13.00 -20.68 7.52
CA CYS A 1079 12.65 -19.94 6.31
C CYS A 1079 11.37 -20.49 5.67
N LYS A 1080 11.27 -21.82 5.53
CA LYS A 1080 10.09 -22.46 4.94
C LYS A 1080 8.81 -22.14 5.73
N ARG A 1081 8.84 -22.25 7.06
CA ARG A 1081 7.66 -21.96 7.91
C ARG A 1081 7.25 -20.49 7.86
N VAL A 1082 8.21 -19.57 7.86
CA VAL A 1082 7.91 -18.14 7.75
C VAL A 1082 7.37 -17.82 6.35
N GLU A 1083 7.92 -18.42 5.29
CA GLU A 1083 7.39 -18.29 3.93
C GLU A 1083 5.95 -18.82 3.80
N GLU A 1084 5.59 -19.90 4.50
CA GLU A 1084 4.20 -20.39 4.55
C GLU A 1084 3.25 -19.36 5.19
N LEU A 1085 3.69 -18.63 6.22
CA LEU A 1085 2.88 -17.56 6.84
C LEU A 1085 2.72 -16.33 5.93
N THR A 1086 3.75 -15.97 5.16
CA THR A 1086 3.68 -14.84 4.20
C THR A 1086 2.64 -15.05 3.09
N ARG A 1087 2.19 -16.29 2.90
CA ARG A 1087 1.13 -16.66 1.94
C ARG A 1087 -0.29 -16.50 2.51
N LEU A 1088 -0.46 -16.10 3.77
CA LEU A 1088 -1.77 -15.83 4.36
C LEU A 1088 -2.37 -14.49 3.92
N HIS A 1089 -1.55 -13.57 3.40
CA HIS A 1089 -1.95 -12.19 3.13
C HIS A 1089 -1.38 -11.63 1.82
#